data_AF-J4H326-F1
#
_entry.id   AF-J4H326-F1
#
_cell.length_a   1.000
_cell.length_b   1.000
_cell.length_c   1.000
_cell.angle_alpha   90.00
_cell.angle_beta   90.00
_cell.angle_gamma   90.00
#
_symmetry.space_group_name_H-M   'P 1'
#
loop_
_entity.id
_entity.type
_entity.pdbx_description
1 polymer ?
#
loop_
_entity_poly.entity_id
_entity_poly.type
_entity_poly.pdbx_seq_one_letter_code
_entity_poly.pdbx_strand_id
1 'polypeptide(L)'
;MPTGRKATSAKSQKPITSFFGGRRAPQPESEDDASSNSEAEASDSEVERPTVNATKGAAPDSSDLPPIHEIPLIFSDLVRRVPEIKAVAEHLEGRKMRVATMCSGTESPLLALELIRRSILEQYEVNLEFEHVFSCEIEPFKQAYIERNFQPPLLFRDVCELGDTHATTAYGALAPVPGDVDILIAGTSCVDYSNLNNEKQDIDANGESGRTFRGMMSWVKNHQPPLVILENVCSAPWPRVVDYFKKNNYSAEFLRVDTKTFYIPHTRTRVYLLAVNQRDSGLPQKWKSWIGNLKRPASSTLDAFLLPSDDPRIHQAREKLVSESFNGVDRRTGRTDWGRCESRHQRARLEEELGLKRPLTSWDEGGFCKMPDFTWNDWGVGQVERVWDLMDISLLRSAKKGVDPSYKTQVWNLSQNVDRTIGSSKVGICPCLTPSMIPYITNRGGPMVGIEALSMQGLPVDELLLTRETEDQLADLAGNAMSTTVVGACIMAALIVGKKLLKDGNDAATYESKNAMDVDEDVSDADDEAMQVDQSTSSMAVEDRISGEDQLIEKPLDLVSTAQVALESLLHNAEKSARLCECEGRKDITDRQLNRCVDCGSSSCVKCGGRPEHNYEPINVVASPRLPPLTFAKELKSTLPMSLTLSNVTVKLLDELKESAGVDIPSKRWSGWRSAVLRAAEQPLHFVEPKRQEVWAATYQSPVAYLELQLNPLQPEWRLFAKPKDSEPANSEIRKALESPIGRFVCSDGLFGGRWDFALPYTTSVKIDITGSELVPAWEAKLGLQGNEFRDKMVNSRLEISVSEEDIEHFDRDISGVYTLLDKCGTANSALHKRSLEPADGNLPPLFLLMDPTRCGDPDDDCFVISISKRRYEYGETRPLICQFDSKWRQSDAHDTQSVKCYIPYKWVEASDVYLMAAAGADARYAIPGKHLDISVSTDACTSANALLVCRIPLHDQAGPEWPRGSWREVDRVHERGTFKALAWLMERIRNVGDRFGDWQDSQVSKSHDHCERCAPTAPKLRWTKVKKRVVAIEDKAQAGEYERSLKRRPAPFVTQLKLEENGDWEDHNVMAVDHRLHPRRQNTYATIRALE
;
A
#
# COMPACT_ATOMS: atom_id res chain seq x y z
N MET A 1 12.85 55.57 54.16
CA MET A 1 11.64 56.01 54.89
C MET A 1 10.40 55.45 54.18
N PRO A 2 9.28 55.17 54.88
CA PRO A 2 9.00 53.74 55.12
C PRO A 2 7.54 53.24 54.95
N THR A 3 7.40 51.91 54.81
CA THR A 3 6.20 51.05 55.11
C THR A 3 4.89 51.31 54.34
N GLY A 4 3.98 50.37 54.09
CA GLY A 4 3.80 48.91 54.40
C GLY A 4 2.37 48.52 53.90
N ARG A 5 1.70 47.38 54.12
CA ARG A 5 1.86 46.03 54.76
C ARG A 5 0.79 45.11 54.04
N LYS A 6 0.59 43.78 54.20
CA LYS A 6 1.16 42.63 54.95
C LYS A 6 0.68 41.33 54.24
N ALA A 7 1.47 40.24 54.19
CA ALA A 7 1.00 38.86 53.94
C ALA A 7 2.01 37.84 54.53
N THR A 8 1.60 36.59 54.78
CA THR A 8 2.35 35.63 55.64
C THR A 8 2.63 34.27 54.98
N SER A 9 3.62 33.54 55.55
CA SER A 9 4.04 32.17 55.22
C SER A 9 3.00 31.10 55.62
N ALA A 10 3.12 29.79 55.34
CA ALA A 10 4.27 28.96 54.90
C ALA A 10 3.76 27.79 53.98
N LYS A 11 4.53 26.79 53.51
CA LYS A 11 5.84 26.23 53.91
C LYS A 11 6.48 25.50 52.69
N SER A 12 7.81 25.43 52.61
CA SER A 12 8.57 24.91 51.45
C SER A 12 8.96 23.42 51.52
N GLN A 13 9.34 22.83 50.38
CA GLN A 13 9.79 21.44 50.21
C GLN A 13 11.33 21.25 50.33
N LYS A 14 11.77 19.97 50.40
CA LYS A 14 13.14 19.43 50.22
C LYS A 14 14.14 19.70 51.37
N PRO A 15 15.26 18.93 51.50
CA PRO A 15 15.66 17.65 50.86
C PRO A 15 15.93 16.53 51.93
N ILE A 16 16.76 15.52 51.58
CA ILE A 16 17.53 14.52 52.41
C ILE A 16 17.22 13.04 52.05
N THR A 17 18.16 12.06 52.02
CA THR A 17 19.52 11.94 51.41
C THR A 17 19.84 10.43 51.22
N SER A 18 20.88 10.11 50.42
CA SER A 18 21.85 9.00 50.60
C SER A 18 21.38 7.63 51.14
N PHE A 19 21.39 6.59 50.29
CA PHE A 19 21.36 5.17 50.71
C PHE A 19 22.60 4.42 50.22
N PHE A 20 23.61 4.26 51.10
CA PHE A 20 24.71 3.31 50.94
C PHE A 20 25.37 3.01 52.29
N GLY A 21 25.55 1.72 52.61
CA GLY A 21 26.46 1.23 53.66
C GLY A 21 25.85 0.92 55.04
N GLY A 22 25.84 -0.38 55.41
CA GLY A 22 25.52 -0.85 56.77
C GLY A 22 25.53 -2.39 56.87
N ARG A 23 26.54 -2.98 57.51
CA ARG A 23 26.71 -4.45 57.63
C ARG A 23 26.09 -5.02 58.91
N ARG A 24 25.41 -6.17 58.82
CA ARG A 24 25.62 -7.33 59.75
C ARG A 24 24.93 -8.62 59.27
N ALA A 25 25.45 -9.74 59.75
CA ALA A 25 25.01 -11.14 59.61
C ALA A 25 25.43 -11.87 60.93
N PRO A 26 25.24 -13.19 61.15
CA PRO A 26 24.67 -14.22 60.26
C PRO A 26 23.71 -15.27 60.92
N GLN A 27 23.15 -16.16 60.07
CA GLN A 27 22.78 -17.57 60.33
C GLN A 27 21.65 -17.94 61.34
N PRO A 28 21.10 -19.18 61.27
CA PRO A 28 21.32 -20.24 60.25
C PRO A 28 20.07 -20.61 59.43
N GLU A 29 20.31 -21.13 58.22
CA GLU A 29 19.34 -21.90 57.42
C GLU A 29 19.62 -23.41 57.60
N SER A 30 18.66 -24.25 57.22
CA SER A 30 18.84 -25.70 57.05
C SER A 30 18.69 -26.08 55.57
N GLU A 31 19.40 -27.11 55.15
CA GLU A 31 19.62 -27.45 53.73
C GLU A 31 18.44 -28.19 53.06
N ASP A 32 18.58 -28.36 51.73
CA ASP A 32 17.77 -29.14 50.80
C ASP A 32 16.33 -28.64 50.50
N ASP A 33 15.78 -28.79 49.28
CA ASP A 33 16.25 -29.55 48.11
C ASP A 33 15.92 -28.83 46.78
N ALA A 34 16.54 -29.24 45.66
CA ALA A 34 16.39 -28.61 44.35
C ALA A 34 15.58 -29.47 43.36
N SER A 35 14.61 -28.85 42.66
CA SER A 35 14.00 -29.45 41.46
C SER A 35 13.62 -28.40 40.42
N SER A 36 13.85 -28.72 39.15
CA SER A 36 13.47 -27.91 38.00
C SER A 36 11.99 -28.13 37.66
N ASN A 37 11.30 -27.06 37.28
CA ASN A 37 9.92 -27.16 36.78
C ASN A 37 9.85 -26.62 35.35
N SER A 38 9.73 -27.53 34.39
CA SER A 38 9.56 -27.22 32.97
C SER A 38 8.13 -26.75 32.69
N GLU A 39 7.96 -25.69 31.90
CA GLU A 39 6.64 -25.28 31.42
C GLU A 39 6.05 -26.39 30.54
N ALA A 40 4.87 -26.89 30.91
CA ALA A 40 4.19 -27.96 30.19
C ALA A 40 3.32 -27.40 29.06
N GLU A 41 3.49 -27.93 27.85
CA GLU A 41 2.62 -27.62 26.71
C GLU A 41 1.19 -28.12 26.98
N ALA A 42 0.19 -27.25 26.82
CA ALA A 42 -1.21 -27.64 26.86
C ALA A 42 -1.60 -28.30 25.53
N SER A 43 -2.10 -29.52 25.58
CA SER A 43 -2.41 -30.33 24.38
C SER A 43 -3.57 -29.76 23.57
N ASP A 44 -3.30 -29.37 22.32
CA ASP A 44 -4.34 -29.29 21.28
C ASP A 44 -4.96 -30.70 21.08
N SER A 45 -6.28 -30.77 20.90
CA SER A 45 -6.98 -32.02 20.59
C SER A 45 -7.17 -32.16 19.09
N GLU A 46 -6.58 -33.21 18.50
CA GLU A 46 -6.67 -33.46 17.07
C GLU A 46 -8.10 -33.85 16.64
N VAL A 47 -8.56 -33.24 15.54
CA VAL A 47 -9.69 -33.72 14.74
C VAL A 47 -9.21 -33.74 13.28
N GLU A 48 -9.59 -34.77 12.53
CA GLU A 48 -8.88 -35.18 11.32
C GLU A 48 -9.02 -34.23 10.11
N ARG A 49 -8.07 -34.37 9.18
CA ARG A 49 -7.83 -33.44 8.06
C ARG A 49 -8.71 -33.75 6.83
N PRO A 50 -8.80 -32.78 5.91
CA PRO A 50 -8.38 -32.99 4.53
C PRO A 50 -6.98 -32.41 4.29
N THR A 51 -6.12 -33.15 3.59
CA THR A 51 -4.68 -32.85 3.50
C THR A 51 -4.32 -31.79 2.46
N VAL A 52 -3.96 -30.59 2.93
CA VAL A 52 -3.05 -29.68 2.22
C VAL A 52 -1.73 -29.64 3.01
N ASN A 53 -0.62 -30.04 2.39
CA ASN A 53 0.70 -30.11 3.04
C ASN A 53 1.39 -28.73 3.08
N ALA A 54 0.72 -27.73 3.66
CA ALA A 54 1.32 -26.42 3.90
C ALA A 54 2.57 -26.57 4.77
N THR A 55 3.74 -26.28 4.21
CA THR A 55 5.03 -26.38 4.91
C THR A 55 5.06 -25.38 6.08
N LYS A 56 5.20 -25.90 7.31
CA LYS A 56 5.30 -25.11 8.55
C LYS A 56 6.59 -24.27 8.60
N GLY A 57 6.69 -23.21 7.80
CA GLY A 57 7.88 -22.35 7.78
C GLY A 57 7.94 -21.32 6.66
N ALA A 58 7.44 -21.64 5.47
CA ALA A 58 7.68 -20.89 4.24
C ALA A 58 7.30 -19.38 4.27
N ALA A 59 7.90 -18.64 3.33
CA ALA A 59 7.54 -17.27 2.99
C ALA A 59 6.30 -17.25 2.08
N PRO A 60 5.56 -16.13 1.97
CA PRO A 60 4.35 -16.07 1.13
C PRO A 60 4.58 -16.46 -0.34
N ASP A 61 5.72 -16.07 -0.93
CA ASP A 61 6.06 -16.38 -2.33
C ASP A 61 6.37 -17.87 -2.57
N SER A 62 6.64 -18.66 -1.51
CA SER A 62 6.83 -20.11 -1.59
C SER A 62 5.56 -20.92 -1.26
N SER A 63 4.39 -20.28 -1.28
CA SER A 63 3.08 -20.90 -1.07
C SER A 63 2.60 -21.74 -2.27
N ASP A 64 1.93 -22.85 -1.99
CA ASP A 64 1.21 -23.68 -2.98
C ASP A 64 -0.09 -23.03 -3.48
N LEU A 65 -0.51 -21.91 -2.86
CA LEU A 65 -1.68 -21.16 -3.26
C LEU A 65 -1.32 -20.11 -4.33
N PRO A 66 -2.23 -19.78 -5.27
CA PRO A 66 -1.99 -18.68 -6.19
C PRO A 66 -1.82 -17.34 -5.45
N PRO A 67 -0.90 -16.46 -5.89
CA PRO A 67 -0.65 -15.18 -5.25
C PRO A 67 -1.81 -14.20 -5.48
N ILE A 68 -2.39 -13.66 -4.40
CA ILE A 68 -3.45 -12.65 -4.46
C ILE A 68 -3.05 -11.51 -3.51
N HIS A 69 -3.03 -10.29 -4.03
CA HIS A 69 -2.61 -9.08 -3.30
C HIS A 69 -3.60 -7.92 -3.47
N GLU A 70 -4.24 -7.79 -4.63
CA GLU A 70 -5.31 -6.81 -4.85
C GLU A 70 -6.53 -7.09 -3.95
N ILE A 71 -6.99 -6.07 -3.22
CA ILE A 71 -8.06 -6.21 -2.23
C ILE A 71 -9.39 -6.72 -2.84
N PRO A 72 -9.87 -6.25 -4.00
CA PRO A 72 -11.10 -6.79 -4.61
C PRO A 72 -10.99 -8.28 -4.95
N LEU A 73 -9.83 -8.73 -5.48
CA LEU A 73 -9.60 -10.15 -5.80
C LEU A 73 -9.56 -11.04 -4.55
N ILE A 74 -9.08 -10.51 -3.41
CA ILE A 74 -9.15 -11.20 -2.13
C ILE A 74 -10.60 -11.46 -1.71
N PHE A 75 -11.47 -10.46 -1.82
CA PHE A 75 -12.90 -10.61 -1.48
C PHE A 75 -13.65 -11.48 -2.49
N SER A 76 -13.30 -11.42 -3.77
CA SER A 76 -13.85 -12.30 -4.80
C SER A 76 -13.50 -13.77 -4.53
N ASP A 77 -12.24 -14.10 -4.19
CA ASP A 77 -11.87 -15.46 -3.76
C ASP A 77 -12.51 -15.88 -2.43
N LEU A 78 -12.72 -14.94 -1.49
CA LEU A 78 -13.39 -15.21 -0.23
C LEU A 78 -14.87 -15.57 -0.44
N VAL A 79 -15.60 -14.83 -1.28
CA VAL A 79 -17.01 -15.10 -1.63
C VAL A 79 -17.15 -16.40 -2.43
N ARG A 80 -16.28 -16.63 -3.41
CA ARG A 80 -16.25 -17.83 -4.27
C ARG A 80 -16.10 -19.14 -3.48
N ARG A 81 -15.48 -19.07 -2.31
CA ARG A 81 -15.27 -20.22 -1.39
C ARG A 81 -16.47 -20.49 -0.48
N VAL A 82 -17.55 -19.69 -0.56
CA VAL A 82 -18.67 -19.71 0.38
C VAL A 82 -20.02 -19.50 -0.36
N PRO A 83 -20.43 -20.43 -1.24
CA PRO A 83 -21.67 -20.30 -2.02
C PRO A 83 -22.94 -20.19 -1.16
N GLU A 84 -22.89 -20.60 0.11
CA GLU A 84 -23.97 -20.42 1.09
C GLU A 84 -24.35 -18.95 1.31
N ILE A 85 -23.47 -17.98 0.98
CA ILE A 85 -23.80 -16.55 1.07
C ILE A 85 -24.89 -16.14 0.07
N LYS A 86 -25.02 -16.82 -1.08
CA LYS A 86 -26.11 -16.58 -2.05
C LYS A 86 -27.47 -16.80 -1.39
N ALA A 87 -27.58 -17.87 -0.59
CA ALA A 87 -28.80 -18.16 0.15
C ALA A 87 -29.12 -17.10 1.23
N VAL A 88 -28.15 -16.30 1.68
CA VAL A 88 -28.44 -15.13 2.54
C VAL A 88 -28.96 -13.96 1.72
N ALA A 89 -28.36 -13.68 0.56
CA ALA A 89 -28.85 -12.64 -0.34
C ALA A 89 -30.30 -12.91 -0.80
N GLU A 90 -30.61 -14.14 -1.21
CA GLU A 90 -31.97 -14.63 -1.54
C GLU A 90 -32.97 -14.56 -0.36
N HIS A 91 -32.49 -14.48 0.89
CA HIS A 91 -33.35 -14.32 2.08
C HIS A 91 -33.74 -12.87 2.35
N LEU A 92 -32.83 -11.96 2.00
CA LEU A 92 -32.94 -10.52 2.23
C LEU A 92 -33.49 -9.78 1.00
N GLU A 93 -33.55 -10.45 -0.15
CA GLU A 93 -34.11 -9.91 -1.40
C GLU A 93 -35.49 -9.28 -1.20
N GLY A 94 -35.61 -8.00 -1.58
CA GLY A 94 -36.79 -7.16 -1.31
C GLY A 94 -36.55 -6.08 -0.23
N ARG A 95 -35.52 -6.21 0.62
CA ARG A 95 -35.12 -5.17 1.59
C ARG A 95 -33.61 -4.97 1.64
N LYS A 96 -33.19 -3.91 2.34
CA LYS A 96 -31.77 -3.69 2.68
C LYS A 96 -31.45 -4.30 4.04
N MET A 97 -30.25 -4.86 4.17
CA MET A 97 -29.69 -5.31 5.45
C MET A 97 -29.23 -4.11 6.27
N ARG A 98 -29.77 -3.91 7.47
CA ARG A 98 -29.51 -2.74 8.32
C ARG A 98 -28.30 -2.96 9.21
N VAL A 99 -27.26 -2.16 9.01
CA VAL A 99 -25.93 -2.30 9.64
C VAL A 99 -25.62 -1.08 10.49
N ALA A 100 -25.09 -1.28 11.70
CA ALA A 100 -24.59 -0.21 12.56
C ALA A 100 -23.17 -0.50 13.05
N THR A 101 -22.37 0.55 13.26
CA THR A 101 -20.99 0.44 13.75
C THR A 101 -20.74 1.30 14.99
N MET A 102 -19.94 0.78 15.92
CA MET A 102 -19.57 1.48 17.16
C MET A 102 -18.06 1.43 17.43
N CYS A 103 -17.50 2.56 17.85
CA CYS A 103 -16.05 2.82 17.84
C CYS A 103 -15.49 2.60 16.43
N SER A 104 -16.16 3.21 15.45
CA SER A 104 -16.14 2.82 14.05
C SER A 104 -14.79 3.03 13.34
N GLY A 105 -13.98 4.01 13.78
CA GLY A 105 -12.61 4.25 13.32
C GLY A 105 -12.48 4.49 11.80
N THR A 106 -12.19 3.42 11.06
CA THR A 106 -11.98 3.41 9.61
C THR A 106 -13.17 2.90 8.79
N GLU A 107 -14.25 2.45 9.43
CA GLU A 107 -15.38 1.75 8.81
C GLU A 107 -14.98 0.51 7.97
N SER A 108 -13.92 -0.18 8.42
CA SER A 108 -13.49 -1.48 7.86
C SER A 108 -14.63 -2.52 7.70
N PRO A 109 -15.67 -2.59 8.57
CA PRO A 109 -16.82 -3.47 8.35
C PRO A 109 -17.63 -3.13 7.10
N LEU A 110 -17.82 -1.85 6.78
CA LEU A 110 -18.59 -1.38 5.64
C LEU A 110 -17.82 -1.53 4.33
N LEU A 111 -16.51 -1.23 4.35
CA LEU A 111 -15.60 -1.51 3.23
C LEU A 111 -15.58 -3.01 2.89
N ALA A 112 -15.55 -3.88 3.90
CA ALA A 112 -15.66 -5.32 3.69
C ALA A 112 -17.03 -5.71 3.09
N LEU A 113 -18.13 -5.14 3.59
CA LEU A 113 -19.48 -5.42 3.09
C LEU A 113 -19.70 -5.00 1.63
N GLU A 114 -19.22 -3.84 1.19
CA GLU A 114 -19.36 -3.42 -0.22
C GLU A 114 -18.52 -4.29 -1.16
N LEU A 115 -17.31 -4.70 -0.74
CA LEU A 115 -16.48 -5.64 -1.51
C LEU A 115 -17.08 -7.05 -1.56
N ILE A 116 -17.75 -7.50 -0.49
CA ILE A 116 -18.55 -8.73 -0.47
C ILE A 116 -19.74 -8.58 -1.43
N ARG A 117 -20.51 -7.50 -1.36
CA ARG A 117 -21.68 -7.23 -2.22
C ARG A 117 -21.33 -7.24 -3.71
N ARG A 118 -20.27 -6.52 -4.10
CA ARG A 118 -19.71 -6.54 -5.47
C ARG A 118 -19.40 -7.97 -5.92
N SER A 119 -18.66 -8.71 -5.09
CA SER A 119 -18.28 -10.10 -5.37
C SER A 119 -19.47 -11.07 -5.46
N ILE A 120 -20.54 -10.86 -4.69
CA ILE A 120 -21.77 -11.69 -4.77
C ILE A 120 -22.52 -11.37 -6.07
N LEU A 121 -22.65 -10.09 -6.44
CA LEU A 121 -23.31 -9.67 -7.67
C LEU A 121 -22.59 -10.21 -8.91
N GLU A 122 -21.26 -10.09 -8.94
CA GLU A 122 -20.39 -10.57 -10.03
C GLU A 122 -20.41 -12.10 -10.20
N GLN A 123 -20.64 -12.88 -9.14
CA GLN A 123 -20.54 -14.35 -9.17
C GLN A 123 -21.88 -15.09 -9.18
N TYR A 124 -22.94 -14.45 -8.70
CA TYR A 124 -24.24 -15.11 -8.46
C TYR A 124 -25.45 -14.37 -9.03
N GLU A 125 -25.25 -13.18 -9.62
CA GLU A 125 -26.31 -12.31 -10.20
C GLU A 125 -27.38 -11.87 -9.17
N VAL A 126 -27.09 -11.95 -7.88
CA VAL A 126 -27.97 -11.50 -6.77
C VAL A 126 -27.32 -10.33 -6.02
N ASN A 127 -28.08 -9.28 -5.74
CA ASN A 127 -27.59 -8.07 -5.07
C ASN A 127 -27.89 -8.11 -3.55
N LEU A 128 -26.84 -8.22 -2.72
CA LEU A 128 -26.95 -8.10 -1.27
C LEU A 128 -26.92 -6.61 -0.85
N GLU A 129 -28.05 -5.92 -0.96
CA GLU A 129 -28.19 -4.52 -0.53
C GLU A 129 -28.03 -4.38 1.00
N PHE A 130 -27.31 -3.35 1.44
CA PHE A 130 -27.28 -2.95 2.85
C PHE A 130 -27.56 -1.45 3.03
N GLU A 131 -28.08 -1.10 4.22
CA GLU A 131 -28.34 0.25 4.69
C GLU A 131 -27.44 0.50 5.90
N HIS A 132 -26.62 1.55 5.84
CA HIS A 132 -25.82 1.98 6.98
C HIS A 132 -26.67 2.90 7.86
N VAL A 133 -27.05 2.40 9.04
CA VAL A 133 -28.00 3.09 9.94
C VAL A 133 -27.30 4.19 10.74
N PHE A 134 -26.16 3.87 11.37
CA PHE A 134 -25.31 4.85 12.05
C PHE A 134 -23.86 4.38 12.28
N SER A 135 -22.97 5.36 12.29
CA SER A 135 -21.62 5.29 12.87
C SER A 135 -21.63 5.81 14.31
N CYS A 136 -20.68 5.37 15.14
CA CYS A 136 -20.35 6.06 16.39
C CYS A 136 -18.84 6.12 16.62
N GLU A 137 -18.28 7.33 16.67
CA GLU A 137 -16.84 7.59 16.79
C GLU A 137 -16.61 8.88 17.59
N ILE A 138 -15.61 8.90 18.47
CA ILE A 138 -15.34 10.00 19.41
C ILE A 138 -14.21 10.93 18.94
N GLU A 139 -13.27 10.43 18.13
CA GLU A 139 -12.13 11.20 17.64
C GLU A 139 -12.51 12.10 16.44
N PRO A 140 -12.40 13.45 16.54
CA PRO A 140 -12.92 14.35 15.52
C PRO A 140 -12.30 14.21 14.12
N PHE A 141 -11.05 13.77 14.02
CA PHE A 141 -10.44 13.52 12.71
C PHE A 141 -10.93 12.21 12.07
N LYS A 142 -11.31 11.21 12.89
CA LYS A 142 -11.93 9.97 12.43
C LYS A 142 -13.36 10.23 12.00
N GLN A 143 -14.12 11.01 12.76
CA GLN A 143 -15.43 11.55 12.32
C GLN A 143 -15.34 12.24 10.95
N ALA A 144 -14.34 13.10 10.73
CA ALA A 144 -14.12 13.79 9.45
C ALA A 144 -13.60 12.91 8.31
N TYR A 145 -13.03 11.74 8.62
CA TYR A 145 -12.72 10.69 7.64
C TYR A 145 -13.99 9.88 7.30
N ILE A 146 -14.79 9.51 8.30
CA ILE A 146 -16.03 8.73 8.13
C ILE A 146 -17.04 9.52 7.29
N GLU A 147 -17.33 10.76 7.64
CA GLU A 147 -18.23 11.63 6.88
C GLU A 147 -17.80 11.75 5.42
N ARG A 148 -16.50 11.90 5.17
CA ARG A 148 -15.97 12.12 3.82
C ARG A 148 -16.05 10.90 2.90
N ASN A 149 -15.93 9.69 3.45
CA ASN A 149 -15.87 8.45 2.66
C ASN A 149 -17.16 7.62 2.71
N PHE A 150 -18.01 7.79 3.73
CA PHE A 150 -19.20 6.97 3.95
C PHE A 150 -20.50 7.76 4.11
N GLN A 151 -20.43 9.08 4.35
CA GLN A 151 -21.58 10.00 4.48
C GLN A 151 -22.77 9.41 5.27
N PRO A 152 -22.55 8.85 6.48
CA PRO A 152 -23.57 8.13 7.22
C PRO A 152 -24.79 9.02 7.52
N PRO A 153 -26.03 8.49 7.50
CA PRO A 153 -27.22 9.26 7.88
C PRO A 153 -27.04 9.90 9.26
N LEU A 154 -26.58 9.11 10.23
CA LEU A 154 -26.26 9.54 11.60
C LEU A 154 -24.82 9.16 11.97
N LEU A 155 -24.06 10.14 12.47
CA LEU A 155 -22.71 9.95 13.00
C LEU A 155 -22.70 10.43 14.46
N PHE A 156 -22.80 9.49 15.39
CA PHE A 156 -22.83 9.77 16.83
C PHE A 156 -21.43 9.94 17.44
N ARG A 157 -21.36 10.72 18.53
CA ARG A 157 -20.09 11.14 19.13
C ARG A 157 -19.60 10.28 20.30
N ASP A 158 -20.46 9.85 21.22
CA ASP A 158 -20.05 9.03 22.37
C ASP A 158 -20.97 7.82 22.48
N VAL A 159 -20.38 6.62 22.42
CA VAL A 159 -21.05 5.32 22.56
C VAL A 159 -21.75 5.18 23.93
N CYS A 160 -21.39 6.01 24.91
CA CYS A 160 -22.08 6.09 26.20
C CYS A 160 -23.47 6.71 26.11
N GLU A 161 -23.75 7.58 25.12
CA GLU A 161 -25.08 8.22 24.92
C GLU A 161 -26.07 7.29 24.18
N LEU A 162 -25.59 6.22 23.53
CA LEU A 162 -26.44 5.28 22.78
C LEU A 162 -27.31 4.36 23.65
N GLY A 163 -27.16 4.43 24.98
CA GLY A 163 -28.09 3.78 25.92
C GLY A 163 -29.38 4.58 26.16
N ASP A 164 -29.40 5.86 25.78
CA ASP A 164 -30.53 6.78 25.95
C ASP A 164 -31.36 6.87 24.65
N THR A 165 -32.54 7.51 24.69
CA THR A 165 -33.41 7.64 23.49
C THR A 165 -32.86 8.59 22.43
N HIS A 166 -31.94 9.49 22.80
CA HIS A 166 -31.34 10.50 21.93
C HIS A 166 -29.87 10.68 22.27
N ALA A 167 -29.02 10.78 21.24
CA ALA A 167 -27.58 10.97 21.37
C ALA A 167 -27.08 12.12 20.49
N THR A 168 -25.89 12.65 20.83
CA THR A 168 -25.31 13.82 20.17
C THR A 168 -24.52 13.42 18.92
N THR A 169 -24.80 14.06 17.77
CA THR A 169 -24.04 13.85 16.53
C THR A 169 -22.65 14.48 16.60
N ALA A 170 -21.73 14.13 15.69
CA ALA A 170 -20.44 14.78 15.55
C ALA A 170 -20.55 16.31 15.34
N TYR A 171 -21.64 16.75 14.69
CA TYR A 171 -21.98 18.17 14.47
C TYR A 171 -22.69 18.82 15.67
N GLY A 172 -22.92 18.11 16.77
CA GLY A 172 -23.53 18.65 17.98
C GLY A 172 -25.06 18.75 17.95
N ALA A 173 -25.71 18.30 16.86
CA ALA A 173 -27.15 18.09 16.83
C ALA A 173 -27.55 16.99 17.83
N LEU A 174 -28.81 16.98 18.27
CA LEU A 174 -29.38 15.88 19.05
C LEU A 174 -30.30 15.09 18.12
N ALA A 175 -30.04 13.80 17.96
CA ALA A 175 -30.81 12.92 17.10
C ALA A 175 -31.34 11.71 17.90
N PRO A 176 -32.52 11.15 17.56
CA PRO A 176 -32.99 9.92 18.15
C PRO A 176 -32.02 8.78 17.86
N VAL A 177 -31.82 7.88 18.82
CA VAL A 177 -30.97 6.69 18.65
C VAL A 177 -31.77 5.64 17.88
N PRO A 178 -31.34 5.20 16.68
CA PRO A 178 -32.11 4.28 15.86
C PRO A 178 -31.93 2.82 16.31
N GLY A 179 -33.02 2.07 16.20
CA GLY A 179 -33.09 0.62 16.37
C GLY A 179 -33.29 -0.14 15.06
N ASP A 180 -33.86 -1.34 15.17
CA ASP A 180 -34.13 -2.28 14.07
C ASP A 180 -32.90 -2.59 13.20
N VAL A 181 -31.82 -3.07 13.81
CA VAL A 181 -30.54 -3.35 13.14
C VAL A 181 -30.33 -4.86 13.00
N ASP A 182 -30.00 -5.34 11.80
CA ASP A 182 -29.70 -6.75 11.51
C ASP A 182 -28.36 -7.19 12.09
N ILE A 183 -27.35 -6.32 12.02
CA ILE A 183 -26.01 -6.63 12.54
C ILE A 183 -25.30 -5.38 13.09
N LEU A 184 -24.89 -5.48 14.35
CA LEU A 184 -23.97 -4.53 14.99
C LEU A 184 -22.53 -5.04 14.87
N ILE A 185 -21.60 -4.18 14.45
CA ILE A 185 -20.15 -4.45 14.56
C ILE A 185 -19.49 -3.40 15.45
N ALA A 186 -18.80 -3.84 16.51
CA ALA A 186 -18.19 -2.96 17.50
C ALA A 186 -16.70 -3.26 17.74
N GLY A 187 -15.89 -2.20 17.86
CA GLY A 187 -14.47 -2.25 18.20
C GLY A 187 -14.16 -1.48 19.49
N THR A 188 -14.67 -1.95 20.63
CA THR A 188 -14.59 -1.20 21.90
C THR A 188 -13.14 -0.91 22.32
N SER A 189 -12.90 0.21 23.01
CA SER A 189 -11.53 0.64 23.35
C SER A 189 -10.74 -0.46 24.05
N CYS A 190 -9.48 -0.64 23.68
CA CYS A 190 -8.58 -1.68 24.20
C CYS A 190 -7.49 -1.15 25.16
N VAL A 191 -7.55 0.14 25.51
CA VAL A 191 -6.50 0.85 26.29
C VAL A 191 -6.21 0.17 27.63
N ASP A 192 -7.22 -0.24 28.38
CA ASP A 192 -7.05 -0.87 29.69
C ASP A 192 -6.53 -2.33 29.60
N TYR A 193 -6.78 -3.00 28.48
CA TYR A 193 -6.45 -4.42 28.28
C TYR A 193 -5.11 -4.65 27.55
N SER A 194 -4.60 -3.63 26.85
CA SER A 194 -3.42 -3.73 25.98
C SER A 194 -2.16 -4.19 26.70
N ASN A 195 -1.42 -5.14 26.12
CA ASN A 195 -0.08 -5.54 26.60
C ASN A 195 1.01 -4.46 26.42
N LEU A 196 0.69 -3.32 25.80
CA LEU A 196 1.55 -2.14 25.74
C LEU A 196 1.26 -1.14 26.88
N ASN A 197 0.16 -1.32 27.61
CA ASN A 197 -0.15 -0.54 28.81
C ASN A 197 0.47 -1.21 30.06
N ASN A 198 1.18 -0.43 30.87
CA ASN A 198 1.77 -0.87 32.14
C ASN A 198 0.79 -0.75 33.32
N GLU A 199 -0.26 0.08 33.20
CA GLU A 199 -1.28 0.33 34.22
C GLU A 199 -2.65 -0.15 33.70
N LYS A 200 -2.80 -1.48 33.62
CA LYS A 200 -4.03 -2.14 33.18
C LYS A 200 -5.16 -2.00 34.20
N GLN A 201 -6.40 -1.92 33.72
CA GLN A 201 -7.60 -1.88 34.56
C GLN A 201 -8.54 -3.04 34.19
N ASP A 202 -9.36 -3.48 35.15
CA ASP A 202 -10.35 -4.55 34.94
C ASP A 202 -11.65 -4.01 34.32
N ILE A 203 -12.44 -4.87 33.67
CA ILE A 203 -13.68 -4.49 32.96
C ILE A 203 -14.74 -3.84 33.86
N ASP A 204 -14.68 -4.13 35.16
CA ASP A 204 -15.55 -3.60 36.21
C ASP A 204 -15.06 -2.25 36.79
N ALA A 205 -13.82 -1.82 36.49
CA ALA A 205 -13.29 -0.51 36.86
C ALA A 205 -13.85 0.61 35.95
N ASN A 206 -13.68 1.87 36.32
CA ASN A 206 -14.11 3.00 35.49
C ASN A 206 -13.09 3.40 34.39
N GLY A 207 -12.39 2.41 33.85
CA GLY A 207 -11.53 2.54 32.67
C GLY A 207 -12.34 2.82 31.39
N GLU A 208 -11.62 3.22 30.34
CA GLU A 208 -12.16 3.57 29.03
C GLU A 208 -12.75 2.35 28.31
N SER A 209 -12.06 1.21 28.38
CA SER A 209 -12.50 -0.08 27.85
C SER A 209 -13.76 -0.59 28.56
N GLY A 210 -13.86 -0.38 29.88
CA GLY A 210 -15.05 -0.73 30.66
C GLY A 210 -16.24 0.17 30.34
N ARG A 211 -16.03 1.48 30.17
CA ARG A 211 -17.09 2.42 29.78
C ARG A 211 -17.66 2.17 28.38
N THR A 212 -16.79 2.06 27.37
CA THR A 212 -17.21 1.86 25.96
C THR A 212 -17.96 0.54 25.77
N PHE A 213 -17.54 -0.54 26.44
CA PHE A 213 -18.27 -1.80 26.44
C PHE A 213 -19.66 -1.69 27.08
N ARG A 214 -19.81 -0.96 28.19
CA ARG A 214 -21.12 -0.75 28.84
C ARG A 214 -22.08 0.07 27.97
N GLY A 215 -21.60 1.13 27.29
CA GLY A 215 -22.43 1.93 26.38
C GLY A 215 -23.03 1.09 25.25
N MET A 216 -22.18 0.32 24.56
CA MET A 216 -22.60 -0.64 23.54
C MET A 216 -23.57 -1.70 24.09
N MET A 217 -23.29 -2.28 25.27
CA MET A 217 -24.16 -3.28 25.89
C MET A 217 -25.53 -2.71 26.30
N SER A 218 -25.63 -1.43 26.70
CA SER A 218 -26.91 -0.77 26.92
C SER A 218 -27.73 -0.68 25.64
N TRP A 219 -27.13 -0.25 24.53
CA TRP A 219 -27.82 -0.19 23.24
C TRP A 219 -28.27 -1.59 22.76
N VAL A 220 -27.42 -2.61 22.90
CA VAL A 220 -27.76 -4.02 22.56
C VAL A 220 -28.90 -4.54 23.43
N LYS A 221 -28.91 -4.19 24.72
CA LYS A 221 -29.99 -4.58 25.64
C LYS A 221 -31.34 -3.94 25.26
N ASN A 222 -31.32 -2.71 24.75
CA ASN A 222 -32.54 -1.98 24.38
C ASN A 222 -33.08 -2.43 23.00
N HIS A 223 -32.22 -2.53 21.98
CA HIS A 223 -32.63 -2.74 20.59
C HIS A 223 -32.56 -4.20 20.11
N GLN A 224 -31.96 -5.08 20.92
CA GLN A 224 -32.01 -6.55 20.75
C GLN A 224 -31.63 -7.10 19.35
N PRO A 225 -30.56 -6.59 18.68
CA PRO A 225 -30.16 -7.01 17.33
C PRO A 225 -29.87 -8.52 17.26
N PRO A 226 -30.22 -9.23 16.16
CA PRO A 226 -30.05 -10.68 16.11
C PRO A 226 -28.57 -11.11 16.06
N LEU A 227 -27.68 -10.27 15.53
CA LEU A 227 -26.24 -10.53 15.39
C LEU A 227 -25.41 -9.35 15.96
N VAL A 228 -24.42 -9.67 16.79
CA VAL A 228 -23.42 -8.70 17.29
C VAL A 228 -22.02 -9.27 17.13
N ILE A 229 -21.16 -8.57 16.38
CA ILE A 229 -19.73 -8.88 16.25
C ILE A 229 -18.92 -7.90 17.09
N LEU A 230 -18.01 -8.42 17.92
CA LEU A 230 -17.11 -7.64 18.77
C LEU A 230 -15.65 -8.05 18.51
N GLU A 231 -14.79 -7.05 18.24
CA GLU A 231 -13.33 -7.21 18.08
C GLU A 231 -12.59 -6.62 19.29
N ASN A 232 -11.53 -7.30 19.75
CA ASN A 232 -10.58 -6.71 20.71
C ASN A 232 -9.22 -7.43 20.76
N VAL A 233 -8.31 -6.91 21.59
CA VAL A 233 -7.00 -7.52 21.85
C VAL A 233 -7.11 -8.88 22.55
N CYS A 234 -6.10 -9.73 22.36
CA CYS A 234 -6.05 -11.09 22.94
C CYS A 234 -6.06 -11.12 24.48
N SER A 235 -5.72 -10.00 25.13
CA SER A 235 -5.65 -9.84 26.58
C SER A 235 -6.92 -9.25 27.22
N ALA A 236 -7.99 -9.02 26.46
CA ALA A 236 -9.30 -8.65 27.00
C ALA A 236 -9.96 -9.85 27.73
N PRO A 237 -10.86 -9.63 28.71
CA PRO A 237 -11.41 -10.69 29.55
C PRO A 237 -12.58 -11.45 28.87
N TRP A 238 -12.29 -12.10 27.74
CA TRP A 238 -13.27 -12.74 26.85
C TRP A 238 -14.29 -13.68 27.52
N PRO A 239 -13.94 -14.52 28.52
CA PRO A 239 -14.94 -15.31 29.25
C PRO A 239 -15.98 -14.45 29.98
N ARG A 240 -15.57 -13.34 30.62
CA ARG A 240 -16.52 -12.41 31.26
C ARG A 240 -17.42 -11.72 30.23
N VAL A 241 -16.89 -11.43 29.04
CA VAL A 241 -17.68 -10.84 27.93
C VAL A 241 -18.78 -11.80 27.47
N VAL A 242 -18.47 -13.10 27.33
CA VAL A 242 -19.49 -14.13 27.07
C VAL A 242 -20.54 -14.20 28.19
N ASP A 243 -20.13 -14.12 29.46
CA ASP A 243 -21.07 -14.06 30.59
C ASP A 243 -21.98 -12.81 30.55
N TYR A 244 -21.49 -11.66 30.07
CA TYR A 244 -22.33 -10.46 29.91
C TYR A 244 -23.38 -10.63 28.80
N PHE A 245 -23.01 -11.20 27.65
CA PHE A 245 -23.99 -11.54 26.61
C PHE A 245 -25.01 -12.57 27.12
N LYS A 246 -24.55 -13.61 27.82
CA LYS A 246 -25.41 -14.66 28.39
C LYS A 246 -26.43 -14.14 29.42
N LYS A 247 -26.06 -13.13 30.21
CA LYS A 247 -26.97 -12.43 31.15
C LYS A 247 -28.08 -11.64 30.44
N ASN A 248 -27.91 -11.29 29.16
CA ASN A 248 -28.88 -10.56 28.34
C ASN A 248 -29.58 -11.48 27.30
N ASN A 249 -29.61 -12.80 27.55
CA ASN A 249 -30.21 -13.86 26.70
C ASN A 249 -29.46 -14.22 25.40
N TYR A 250 -28.31 -13.62 25.10
CA TYR A 250 -27.51 -13.97 23.92
C TYR A 250 -26.72 -15.26 24.15
N SER A 251 -26.45 -16.00 23.06
CA SER A 251 -25.37 -16.99 23.03
C SER A 251 -24.16 -16.39 22.34
N ALA A 252 -22.98 -16.50 22.96
CA ALA A 252 -21.75 -15.92 22.43
C ALA A 252 -20.57 -16.88 22.50
N GLU A 253 -19.67 -16.81 21.51
CA GLU A 253 -18.43 -17.59 21.44
C GLU A 253 -17.34 -16.75 20.78
N PHE A 254 -16.07 -16.96 21.17
CA PHE A 254 -14.93 -16.17 20.66
C PHE A 254 -13.81 -17.05 20.10
N LEU A 255 -13.00 -16.47 19.21
CA LEU A 255 -11.81 -17.14 18.66
C LEU A 255 -10.68 -16.16 18.31
N ARG A 256 -9.45 -16.64 18.45
CA ARG A 256 -8.22 -15.92 18.11
C ARG A 256 -7.92 -16.06 16.62
N VAL A 257 -7.70 -14.93 15.95
CA VAL A 257 -7.34 -14.82 14.54
C VAL A 257 -6.00 -14.10 14.39
N ASP A 258 -5.33 -14.34 13.27
CA ASP A 258 -4.12 -13.62 12.86
C ASP A 258 -4.25 -13.26 11.38
N THR A 259 -4.01 -12.00 11.06
CA THR A 259 -4.34 -11.42 9.73
C THR A 259 -3.62 -12.15 8.59
N LYS A 260 -2.42 -12.70 8.82
CA LYS A 260 -1.69 -13.56 7.86
C LYS A 260 -2.33 -14.92 7.54
N THR A 261 -3.42 -15.29 8.21
CA THR A 261 -4.29 -16.42 7.84
C THR A 261 -5.54 -15.99 7.07
N PHE A 262 -5.63 -14.71 6.70
CA PHE A 262 -6.69 -14.10 5.89
C PHE A 262 -6.05 -13.19 4.80
N TYR A 263 -5.34 -13.82 3.87
CA TYR A 263 -4.75 -13.26 2.63
C TYR A 263 -3.62 -12.24 2.78
N ILE A 264 -3.69 -11.28 3.71
CA ILE A 264 -2.73 -10.16 3.81
C ILE A 264 -1.46 -10.61 4.58
N PRO A 265 -0.23 -10.30 4.14
CA PRO A 265 1.02 -10.66 4.82
C PRO A 265 1.29 -9.80 6.07
N HIS A 266 0.34 -9.74 7.00
CA HIS A 266 0.40 -8.97 8.24
C HIS A 266 0.20 -9.85 9.48
N THR A 267 1.14 -9.82 10.43
CA THR A 267 0.98 -10.48 11.73
C THR A 267 0.29 -9.55 12.72
N ARG A 268 -1.02 -9.35 12.53
CA ARG A 268 -1.93 -8.69 13.48
C ARG A 268 -2.86 -9.73 14.08
N THR A 269 -2.54 -10.14 15.31
CA THR A 269 -3.36 -11.06 16.10
C THR A 269 -4.42 -10.29 16.89
N ARG A 270 -5.66 -10.76 16.82
CA ARG A 270 -6.84 -10.24 17.56
C ARG A 270 -7.77 -11.38 17.95
N VAL A 271 -8.80 -11.07 18.73
CA VAL A 271 -9.89 -11.99 19.05
C VAL A 271 -11.20 -11.36 18.60
N TYR A 272 -12.03 -12.16 17.94
CA TYR A 272 -13.38 -11.79 17.55
C TYR A 272 -14.37 -12.66 18.32
N LEU A 273 -15.53 -12.09 18.64
CA LEU A 273 -16.67 -12.75 19.25
C LEU A 273 -17.91 -12.50 18.40
N LEU A 274 -18.70 -13.54 18.16
CA LEU A 274 -20.08 -13.42 17.69
C LEU A 274 -21.00 -13.71 18.87
N ALA A 275 -21.92 -12.79 19.14
CA ALA A 275 -23.11 -13.04 19.94
C ALA A 275 -24.34 -13.08 19.02
N VAL A 276 -25.25 -14.02 19.27
CA VAL A 276 -26.54 -14.15 18.59
C VAL A 276 -27.69 -13.99 19.57
N ASN A 277 -28.77 -13.31 19.18
CA ASN A 277 -29.97 -13.16 20.01
C ASN A 277 -30.83 -14.43 20.00
N GLN A 278 -30.24 -15.51 20.53
CA GLN A 278 -30.90 -16.78 20.74
C GLN A 278 -30.22 -17.47 21.91
N ARG A 279 -30.98 -17.76 22.97
CA ARG A 279 -30.47 -18.38 24.19
C ARG A 279 -30.07 -19.84 23.99
N ASP A 280 -28.97 -20.23 24.63
CA ASP A 280 -28.39 -21.60 24.66
C ASP A 280 -28.27 -22.25 23.25
N SER A 281 -27.89 -21.42 22.26
CA SER A 281 -27.82 -21.74 20.83
C SER A 281 -26.42 -22.16 20.38
N GLY A 282 -26.36 -23.17 19.50
CA GLY A 282 -25.12 -23.67 18.89
C GLY A 282 -24.59 -22.86 17.70
N LEU A 283 -25.23 -21.75 17.31
CA LEU A 283 -24.82 -20.95 16.14
C LEU A 283 -23.42 -20.30 16.28
N PRO A 284 -23.02 -19.74 17.44
CA PRO A 284 -21.66 -19.18 17.61
C PRO A 284 -20.54 -20.23 17.46
N GLN A 285 -20.78 -21.48 17.86
CA GLN A 285 -19.82 -22.56 17.66
C GLN A 285 -19.72 -22.98 16.17
N LYS A 286 -20.84 -22.93 15.42
CA LYS A 286 -20.82 -23.11 13.97
C LYS A 286 -20.07 -21.98 13.27
N TRP A 287 -20.26 -20.74 13.68
CA TRP A 287 -19.49 -19.57 13.19
C TRP A 287 -17.98 -19.76 13.41
N LYS A 288 -17.60 -20.24 14.59
CA LYS A 288 -16.20 -20.58 14.92
C LYS A 288 -15.62 -21.68 14.02
N SER A 289 -16.40 -22.70 13.65
CA SER A 289 -15.97 -23.69 12.65
C SER A 289 -15.90 -23.11 11.23
N TRP A 290 -16.84 -22.24 10.83
CA TRP A 290 -16.83 -21.57 9.53
C TRP A 290 -15.57 -20.74 9.33
N ILE A 291 -15.19 -19.91 10.29
CA ILE A 291 -13.95 -19.12 10.22
C ILE A 291 -12.70 -20.02 10.17
N GLY A 292 -12.77 -21.25 10.69
CA GLY A 292 -11.76 -22.29 10.44
C GLY A 292 -11.59 -22.59 8.95
N ASN A 293 -12.69 -22.80 8.22
CA ASN A 293 -12.71 -23.09 6.79
C ASN A 293 -12.34 -21.88 5.91
N LEU A 294 -12.67 -20.65 6.35
CA LEU A 294 -12.37 -19.42 5.61
C LEU A 294 -10.88 -19.07 5.57
N LYS A 295 -10.07 -19.58 6.51
CA LYS A 295 -8.62 -19.33 6.55
C LYS A 295 -7.96 -19.62 5.22
N ARG A 296 -7.06 -18.73 4.82
CA ARG A 296 -6.17 -18.85 3.66
C ARG A 296 -4.90 -18.06 3.97
N PRO A 297 -3.74 -18.73 4.15
CA PRO A 297 -2.48 -18.05 4.35
C PRO A 297 -2.18 -17.03 3.24
N ALA A 298 -1.47 -15.97 3.59
CA ALA A 298 -0.95 -15.02 2.62
C ALA A 298 -0.06 -15.74 1.58
N SER A 299 -0.34 -15.49 0.29
CA SER A 299 0.39 -16.08 -0.85
C SER A 299 1.13 -15.06 -1.71
N SER A 300 1.21 -13.81 -1.23
CA SER A 300 2.00 -12.73 -1.80
C SER A 300 2.74 -12.02 -0.66
N THR A 301 3.97 -11.58 -0.90
CA THR A 301 4.77 -10.86 0.09
C THR A 301 4.41 -9.39 0.25
N LEU A 302 4.90 -8.79 1.34
CA LEU A 302 4.70 -7.38 1.70
C LEU A 302 4.93 -6.41 0.52
N ASP A 303 6.01 -6.59 -0.27
CA ASP A 303 6.31 -5.70 -1.39
C ASP A 303 5.14 -5.58 -2.40
N ALA A 304 4.29 -6.60 -2.54
CA ALA A 304 3.12 -6.59 -3.43
C ALA A 304 1.93 -5.76 -2.89
N PHE A 305 1.94 -5.37 -1.61
CA PHE A 305 0.92 -4.51 -0.97
C PHE A 305 1.42 -3.07 -0.75
N LEU A 306 2.71 -2.83 -0.98
CA LEU A 306 3.37 -1.53 -0.90
C LEU A 306 3.30 -0.79 -2.22
N LEU A 307 3.57 0.52 -2.18
CA LEU A 307 3.67 1.33 -3.40
C LEU A 307 5.10 1.23 -3.99
N PRO A 308 5.25 1.36 -5.32
CA PRO A 308 6.55 1.60 -5.95
C PRO A 308 7.26 2.79 -5.29
N SER A 309 8.59 2.70 -5.12
CA SER A 309 9.37 3.70 -4.38
C SER A 309 9.40 5.06 -5.09
N ASP A 310 9.00 5.09 -6.36
CA ASP A 310 8.87 6.28 -7.19
C ASP A 310 7.42 6.76 -7.43
N ASP A 311 6.41 6.14 -6.79
CA ASP A 311 5.02 6.64 -6.80
C ASP A 311 4.96 8.07 -6.23
N PRO A 312 4.32 9.04 -6.91
CA PRO A 312 4.21 10.41 -6.40
C PRO A 312 3.66 10.54 -4.97
N ARG A 313 2.84 9.60 -4.50
CA ARG A 313 2.36 9.52 -3.11
C ARG A 313 3.51 9.36 -2.12
N ILE A 314 4.50 8.52 -2.45
CA ILE A 314 5.67 8.26 -1.60
C ILE A 314 6.52 9.54 -1.48
N HIS A 315 6.68 10.29 -2.57
CA HIS A 315 7.36 11.59 -2.54
C HIS A 315 6.60 12.61 -1.67
N GLN A 316 5.30 12.77 -1.87
CA GLN A 316 4.46 13.70 -1.09
C GLN A 316 4.43 13.35 0.40
N ALA A 317 4.32 12.06 0.75
CA ALA A 317 4.37 11.59 2.14
C ALA A 317 5.75 11.83 2.77
N ARG A 318 6.84 11.59 2.03
CA ARG A 318 8.21 11.92 2.46
C ARG A 318 8.37 13.42 2.73
N GLU A 319 7.89 14.28 1.83
CA GLU A 319 7.91 15.74 2.00
C GLU A 319 7.08 16.19 3.21
N LYS A 320 5.87 15.63 3.41
CA LYS A 320 5.06 15.84 4.63
C LYS A 320 5.84 15.47 5.89
N LEU A 321 6.28 14.22 6.02
CA LEU A 321 7.04 13.71 7.18
C LEU A 321 8.24 14.59 7.52
N VAL A 322 9.00 15.00 6.50
CA VAL A 322 10.18 15.87 6.65
C VAL A 322 9.76 17.27 7.09
N SER A 323 8.71 17.85 6.51
CA SER A 323 8.19 19.16 6.91
C SER A 323 7.63 19.17 8.34
N GLU A 324 6.91 18.12 8.75
CA GLU A 324 6.37 17.93 10.11
C GLU A 324 7.52 17.74 11.12
N SER A 325 8.58 17.01 10.74
CA SER A 325 9.79 16.82 11.56
C SER A 325 10.59 18.12 11.76
N PHE A 326 10.70 18.98 10.72
CA PHE A 326 11.41 20.26 10.83
C PHE A 326 10.57 21.38 11.47
N ASN A 327 9.27 21.46 11.17
CA ASN A 327 8.36 22.42 11.79
C ASN A 327 7.99 22.02 13.24
N GLY A 328 8.27 20.79 13.64
CA GLY A 328 8.33 20.32 15.02
C GLY A 328 9.46 20.97 15.83
N VAL A 329 9.54 22.31 15.85
CA VAL A 329 10.46 23.07 16.72
C VAL A 329 10.16 22.73 18.19
N ASP A 330 8.89 22.53 18.54
CA ASP A 330 8.45 22.01 19.84
C ASP A 330 8.60 20.48 20.01
N ARG A 331 9.02 19.72 18.99
CA ARG A 331 9.55 18.33 19.15
C ARG A 331 11.06 18.30 19.40
N ARG A 332 11.77 19.45 19.38
CA ARG A 332 13.09 19.63 20.04
C ARG A 332 12.95 19.90 21.56
N THR A 333 11.88 19.44 22.18
CA THR A 333 11.59 19.57 23.63
C THR A 333 12.47 18.66 24.48
N GLY A 334 13.76 19.01 24.52
CA GLY A 334 14.79 18.37 25.32
C GLY A 334 15.45 17.17 24.66
N ARG A 335 16.72 16.94 25.00
CA ARG A 335 17.33 15.61 24.91
C ARG A 335 16.50 14.68 25.82
N THR A 336 15.72 13.79 25.22
CA THR A 336 15.02 12.75 25.97
C THR A 336 16.09 11.85 26.60
N ASP A 337 16.11 11.73 27.93
CA ASP A 337 17.17 10.98 28.63
C ASP A 337 17.14 9.50 28.20
N TRP A 338 18.06 9.14 27.31
CA TRP A 338 18.18 7.81 26.76
C TRP A 338 19.26 6.97 27.44
N GLY A 339 19.93 7.44 28.51
CA GLY A 339 21.01 6.70 29.18
C GLY A 339 20.58 5.31 29.71
N ARG A 340 19.29 5.16 30.05
CA ARG A 340 18.68 3.85 30.39
C ARG A 340 18.54 2.90 29.20
N CYS A 341 18.43 3.43 27.99
CA CYS A 341 18.43 2.68 26.74
C CYS A 341 19.86 2.44 26.26
N GLU A 342 20.74 3.45 26.36
CA GLU A 342 22.17 3.35 26.05
C GLU A 342 22.83 2.19 26.79
N SER A 343 22.63 2.08 28.10
CA SER A 343 23.16 0.96 28.90
C SER A 343 22.67 -0.42 28.40
N ARG A 344 21.44 -0.53 27.89
CA ARG A 344 20.91 -1.77 27.27
C ARG A 344 21.53 -2.03 25.90
N HIS A 345 21.73 -0.99 25.10
CA HIS A 345 22.34 -1.06 23.77
C HIS A 345 23.82 -1.45 23.86
N GLN A 346 24.58 -0.81 24.76
CA GLN A 346 25.96 -1.19 25.10
C GLN A 346 26.01 -2.65 25.57
N ARG A 347 25.09 -3.07 26.45
CA ARG A 347 25.03 -4.45 26.93
C ARG A 347 24.76 -5.44 25.77
N ALA A 348 23.78 -5.17 24.91
CA ALA A 348 23.51 -6.00 23.73
C ALA A 348 24.72 -6.07 22.77
N ARG A 349 25.40 -4.95 22.50
CA ARG A 349 26.62 -4.92 21.67
C ARG A 349 27.78 -5.74 22.27
N LEU A 350 27.84 -5.88 23.60
CA LEU A 350 28.83 -6.70 24.31
C LEU A 350 28.41 -8.18 24.37
N GLU A 351 27.19 -8.47 24.84
CA GLU A 351 26.62 -9.83 24.95
C GLU A 351 26.55 -10.55 23.59
N GLU A 352 26.34 -9.81 22.50
CA GLU A 352 26.26 -10.34 21.12
C GLU A 352 27.53 -10.08 20.28
N GLU A 353 28.61 -9.54 20.86
CA GLU A 353 29.91 -9.24 20.22
C GLU A 353 29.82 -8.39 18.92
N LEU A 354 28.84 -7.50 18.83
CA LEU A 354 28.56 -6.72 17.61
C LEU A 354 29.59 -5.62 17.34
N GLY A 355 30.37 -5.25 18.36
CA GLY A 355 31.33 -4.16 18.29
C GLY A 355 30.71 -2.76 18.42
N LEU A 356 31.56 -1.73 18.33
CA LEU A 356 31.20 -0.33 18.58
C LEU A 356 31.01 0.51 17.30
N LYS A 357 31.26 -0.05 16.11
CA LYS A 357 31.03 0.66 14.85
C LYS A 357 29.53 0.93 14.62
N ARG A 358 29.25 1.97 13.83
CA ARG A 358 27.92 2.46 13.45
C ARG A 358 27.74 2.41 11.92
N PRO A 359 27.78 1.20 11.30
CA PRO A 359 27.95 1.05 9.86
C PRO A 359 26.77 1.53 9.01
N LEU A 360 25.54 1.51 9.52
CA LEU A 360 24.37 2.00 8.78
C LEU A 360 24.28 3.53 8.90
N THR A 361 24.27 4.08 10.12
CA THR A 361 23.91 5.50 10.30
C THR A 361 25.09 6.46 10.42
N SER A 362 26.30 5.94 10.74
CA SER A 362 27.51 6.74 10.99
C SER A 362 27.28 7.91 11.98
N TRP A 363 26.43 7.70 13.00
CA TRP A 363 26.03 8.77 13.91
C TRP A 363 27.10 9.10 14.96
N ASP A 364 27.20 10.38 15.35
CA ASP A 364 28.10 10.90 16.40
C ASP A 364 27.35 11.64 17.50
N GLU A 365 27.93 11.69 18.70
CA GLU A 365 27.36 12.40 19.88
C GLU A 365 27.18 13.92 19.68
N GLY A 366 27.79 14.49 18.64
CA GLY A 366 27.58 15.85 18.17
C GLY A 366 26.28 16.06 17.38
N GLY A 367 25.48 15.00 17.16
CA GLY A 367 24.25 15.05 16.36
C GLY A 367 24.48 14.99 14.85
N PHE A 368 25.70 14.63 14.41
CA PHE A 368 25.94 14.26 13.02
C PHE A 368 25.38 12.85 12.78
N CYS A 369 24.74 12.64 11.62
CA CYS A 369 24.23 11.36 11.16
C CYS A 369 24.21 11.37 9.63
N LYS A 370 24.58 10.26 9.00
CA LYS A 370 24.61 10.12 7.53
C LYS A 370 24.36 8.67 7.17
N MET A 371 23.15 8.37 6.68
CA MET A 371 22.78 7.05 6.17
C MET A 371 23.29 6.87 4.71
N PRO A 372 23.24 5.65 4.12
CA PRO A 372 23.61 5.45 2.73
C PRO A 372 22.74 6.25 1.75
N ASP A 373 23.24 6.52 0.55
CA ASP A 373 22.59 7.31 -0.49
C ASP A 373 21.17 6.85 -0.86
N PHE A 374 20.92 5.53 -0.96
CA PHE A 374 19.61 4.94 -1.25
C PHE A 374 18.55 5.13 -0.15
N THR A 375 18.92 5.69 1.00
CA THR A 375 18.04 5.81 2.17
C THR A 375 17.47 7.22 2.30
N TRP A 376 16.36 7.33 3.05
CA TRP A 376 15.68 8.60 3.32
C TRP A 376 16.45 9.42 4.36
N ASN A 377 17.62 9.91 3.97
CA ASN A 377 18.56 10.70 4.80
C ASN A 377 17.91 11.93 5.45
N ASP A 378 16.99 12.57 4.75
CA ASP A 378 16.15 13.67 5.20
C ASP A 378 15.22 13.30 6.36
N TRP A 379 14.63 12.10 6.35
CA TRP A 379 13.86 11.56 7.48
C TRP A 379 14.76 11.02 8.59
N GLY A 380 15.84 10.31 8.22
CA GLY A 380 16.73 9.62 9.15
C GLY A 380 17.54 10.56 10.04
N VAL A 381 18.04 11.67 9.48
CA VAL A 381 18.74 12.72 10.25
C VAL A 381 17.79 13.47 11.21
N GLY A 382 16.46 13.35 11.02
CA GLY A 382 15.45 13.83 11.97
C GLY A 382 15.18 12.91 13.17
N GLN A 383 15.74 11.69 13.19
CA GLN A 383 15.51 10.73 14.28
C GLN A 383 16.41 11.00 15.51
N VAL A 384 16.17 10.27 16.61
CA VAL A 384 16.93 10.40 17.87
C VAL A 384 18.04 9.35 18.00
N GLU A 385 19.06 9.63 18.82
CA GLU A 385 20.24 8.78 19.08
C GLU A 385 19.88 7.30 19.34
N ARG A 386 18.84 7.02 20.15
CA ARG A 386 18.30 5.66 20.40
C ARG A 386 17.86 4.94 19.12
N VAL A 387 17.24 5.65 18.17
CA VAL A 387 16.76 5.07 16.91
C VAL A 387 17.94 4.73 16.01
N TRP A 388 18.91 5.64 15.86
CA TRP A 388 20.10 5.41 15.04
C TRP A 388 20.87 4.17 15.52
N ASP A 389 21.17 4.09 16.82
CA ASP A 389 21.92 2.97 17.36
C ASP A 389 21.15 1.64 17.31
N LEU A 390 19.81 1.67 17.41
CA LEU A 390 18.96 0.49 17.22
C LEU A 390 19.03 -0.05 15.77
N MET A 391 19.09 0.85 14.78
CA MET A 391 19.24 0.49 13.37
C MET A 391 20.62 -0.12 13.10
N ASP A 392 21.69 0.45 13.67
CA ASP A 392 23.05 -0.11 13.57
C ASP A 392 23.17 -1.50 14.22
N ILE A 393 22.60 -1.68 15.43
CA ILE A 393 22.55 -2.99 16.10
C ILE A 393 21.75 -4.01 15.27
N SER A 394 20.64 -3.59 14.65
CA SER A 394 19.81 -4.48 13.82
C SER A 394 20.51 -4.92 12.53
N LEU A 395 21.31 -4.03 11.91
CA LEU A 395 22.20 -4.40 10.80
C LEU A 395 23.27 -5.40 11.26
N LEU A 396 23.96 -5.13 12.37
CA LEU A 396 25.03 -6.00 12.87
C LEU A 396 24.50 -7.40 13.28
N ARG A 397 23.31 -7.48 13.88
CA ARG A 397 22.58 -8.73 14.16
C ARG A 397 22.23 -9.55 12.91
N SER A 398 22.00 -8.88 11.78
CA SER A 398 21.74 -9.53 10.49
C SER A 398 23.03 -9.96 9.80
N ALA A 399 24.07 -9.13 9.86
CA ALA A 399 25.39 -9.41 9.32
C ALA A 399 26.08 -10.61 10.00
N LYS A 400 25.87 -10.82 11.31
CA LYS A 400 26.30 -12.06 12.01
C LYS A 400 25.67 -13.36 11.43
N LYS A 401 24.66 -13.25 10.56
CA LYS A 401 24.05 -14.36 9.82
C LYS A 401 24.40 -14.37 8.32
N GLY A 402 25.34 -13.53 7.88
CA GLY A 402 25.70 -13.34 6.47
C GLY A 402 24.69 -12.51 5.65
N VAL A 403 23.65 -11.96 6.28
CA VAL A 403 22.52 -11.30 5.60
C VAL A 403 22.67 -9.78 5.66
N ASP A 404 22.70 -9.12 4.50
CA ASP A 404 22.47 -7.67 4.40
C ASP A 404 20.96 -7.36 4.33
N PRO A 405 20.34 -6.84 5.40
CA PRO A 405 18.92 -6.48 5.42
C PRO A 405 18.60 -5.34 4.45
N SER A 406 19.60 -4.60 3.96
CA SER A 406 19.44 -3.54 2.96
C SER A 406 18.94 -4.05 1.60
N TYR A 407 18.92 -5.37 1.38
CA TYR A 407 18.43 -6.02 0.15
C TYR A 407 17.30 -7.04 0.41
N LYS A 408 17.05 -7.43 1.68
CA LYS A 408 15.90 -8.25 2.08
C LYS A 408 14.71 -7.37 2.48
N THR A 409 13.49 -7.82 2.20
CA THR A 409 12.25 -7.10 2.55
C THR A 409 11.85 -7.35 4.00
N GLN A 410 12.41 -6.58 4.93
CA GLN A 410 12.06 -6.62 6.36
C GLN A 410 11.44 -5.30 6.83
N VAL A 411 10.59 -5.39 7.86
CA VAL A 411 10.06 -4.22 8.59
C VAL A 411 10.59 -4.26 10.02
N TRP A 412 11.29 -3.21 10.43
CA TRP A 412 11.81 -3.00 11.78
C TRP A 412 10.94 -1.99 12.53
N ASN A 413 10.45 -2.34 13.72
CA ASN A 413 9.71 -1.44 14.61
C ASN A 413 10.68 -0.63 15.48
N LEU A 414 11.11 0.54 14.99
CA LEU A 414 12.11 1.35 15.65
C LEU A 414 11.59 2.09 16.91
N SER A 415 10.30 1.99 17.25
CA SER A 415 9.78 2.49 18.55
C SER A 415 9.94 1.49 19.70
N GLN A 416 10.36 0.25 19.45
CA GLN A 416 10.73 -0.71 20.51
C GLN A 416 12.18 -0.51 21.00
N ASN A 417 12.51 -1.14 22.13
CA ASN A 417 13.87 -1.21 22.67
C ASN A 417 14.65 -2.41 22.10
N VAL A 418 15.99 -2.35 22.19
CA VAL A 418 16.93 -3.39 21.70
C VAL A 418 16.71 -4.79 22.30
N ASP A 419 16.13 -4.86 23.51
CA ASP A 419 15.77 -6.09 24.24
C ASP A 419 14.48 -6.77 23.75
N ARG A 420 13.78 -6.21 22.76
CA ARG A 420 12.54 -6.76 22.20
C ARG A 420 12.73 -7.20 20.75
N THR A 421 11.79 -8.03 20.28
CA THR A 421 11.71 -8.44 18.87
C THR A 421 11.31 -7.23 18.00
N ILE A 422 12.30 -6.62 17.35
CA ILE A 422 12.13 -5.39 16.57
C ILE A 422 11.37 -5.65 15.25
N GLY A 423 11.68 -6.74 14.54
CA GLY A 423 11.06 -7.07 13.26
C GLY A 423 10.16 -8.30 13.31
N SER A 424 9.49 -8.60 12.19
CA SER A 424 8.92 -9.92 11.94
C SER A 424 10.04 -10.97 11.95
N SER A 425 9.79 -12.16 12.52
CA SER A 425 10.71 -13.31 12.42
C SER A 425 10.75 -13.93 11.02
N LYS A 426 9.88 -13.50 10.11
CA LYS A 426 9.83 -13.90 8.71
C LYS A 426 9.99 -12.69 7.78
N VAL A 427 10.85 -12.82 6.78
CA VAL A 427 11.00 -11.86 5.67
C VAL A 427 9.70 -11.79 4.87
N GLY A 428 9.39 -10.63 4.27
CA GLY A 428 8.20 -10.44 3.44
C GLY A 428 6.86 -10.44 4.19
N ILE A 429 6.86 -10.45 5.52
CA ILE A 429 5.66 -10.34 6.37
C ILE A 429 5.83 -9.13 7.31
N CYS A 430 4.82 -8.27 7.36
CA CYS A 430 4.79 -7.11 8.24
C CYS A 430 4.39 -7.52 9.68
N PRO A 431 5.07 -7.02 10.75
CA PRO A 431 4.64 -7.18 12.14
C PRO A 431 3.41 -6.30 12.46
N CYS A 432 2.74 -6.55 13.59
CA CYS A 432 1.55 -5.77 14.00
C CYS A 432 1.86 -4.26 14.03
N LEU A 433 1.16 -3.51 13.18
CA LEU A 433 1.24 -2.04 13.17
C LEU A 433 0.47 -1.50 14.38
N THR A 434 0.98 -0.43 14.99
CA THR A 434 0.37 0.27 16.11
C THR A 434 0.41 1.78 15.85
N PRO A 435 -0.49 2.59 16.44
CA PRO A 435 -0.56 4.04 16.15
C PRO A 435 0.76 4.81 16.30
N SER A 436 1.64 4.38 17.21
CA SER A 436 2.96 4.98 17.46
C SER A 436 4.12 4.03 17.10
N MET A 437 3.92 3.19 16.08
CA MET A 437 4.99 2.40 15.47
C MET A 437 5.87 3.30 14.60
N ILE A 438 7.17 3.00 14.54
CA ILE A 438 8.08 3.53 13.51
C ILE A 438 8.44 2.34 12.59
N PRO A 439 7.66 2.08 11.52
CA PRO A 439 7.82 0.91 10.65
C PRO A 439 8.88 1.17 9.57
N TYR A 440 10.15 0.89 9.85
CA TYR A 440 11.24 1.07 8.88
C TYR A 440 11.36 -0.13 7.93
N ILE A 441 11.28 0.12 6.63
CA ILE A 441 11.41 -0.88 5.55
C ILE A 441 12.88 -0.91 5.10
N THR A 442 13.55 -2.06 5.27
CA THR A 442 15.01 -2.15 5.18
C THR A 442 15.57 -2.07 3.75
N ASN A 443 14.90 -2.69 2.77
CA ASN A 443 15.29 -2.65 1.37
C ASN A 443 15.11 -1.24 0.74
N ARG A 444 14.01 -0.55 1.06
CA ARG A 444 13.70 0.83 0.67
C ARG A 444 14.56 1.87 1.39
N GLY A 445 15.04 1.58 2.60
CA GLY A 445 15.84 2.53 3.38
C GLY A 445 15.02 3.69 3.99
N GLY A 446 13.74 3.46 4.29
CA GLY A 446 12.83 4.49 4.79
C GLY A 446 11.59 3.90 5.48
N PRO A 447 10.74 4.74 6.11
CA PRO A 447 9.50 4.28 6.73
C PRO A 447 8.47 3.78 5.71
N MET A 448 7.57 2.90 6.17
CA MET A 448 6.26 2.67 5.56
C MET A 448 5.40 3.92 5.77
N VAL A 449 4.75 4.42 4.73
CA VAL A 449 3.90 5.63 4.82
C VAL A 449 2.47 5.27 5.25
N GLY A 450 1.69 6.27 5.68
CA GLY A 450 0.36 6.05 6.24
C GLY A 450 -0.62 5.35 5.30
N ILE A 451 -0.57 5.64 4.00
CA ILE A 451 -1.41 4.96 2.99
C ILE A 451 -1.03 3.48 2.79
N GLU A 452 0.25 3.13 2.93
CA GLU A 452 0.69 1.74 2.90
C GLU A 452 0.28 0.99 4.17
N ALA A 453 0.33 1.66 5.33
CA ALA A 453 -0.15 1.09 6.58
C ALA A 453 -1.65 0.74 6.52
N LEU A 454 -2.46 1.55 5.84
CA LEU A 454 -3.88 1.28 5.57
C LEU A 454 -4.10 0.14 4.57
N SER A 455 -3.31 0.08 3.48
CA SER A 455 -3.27 -1.07 2.56
C SER A 455 -2.98 -2.37 3.31
N MET A 456 -2.05 -2.34 4.27
CA MET A 456 -1.72 -3.47 5.14
C MET A 456 -2.81 -3.88 6.15
N GLN A 457 -3.88 -3.10 6.31
CA GLN A 457 -5.11 -3.52 7.01
C GLN A 457 -6.21 -4.01 6.03
N GLY A 458 -5.92 -4.04 4.73
CA GLY A 458 -6.82 -4.48 3.68
C GLY A 458 -7.84 -3.44 3.21
N LEU A 459 -7.63 -2.16 3.53
CA LEU A 459 -8.49 -1.11 2.99
C LEU A 459 -8.17 -0.89 1.50
N PRO A 460 -9.16 -0.71 0.62
CA PRO A 460 -8.91 -0.36 -0.77
C PRO A 460 -8.49 1.11 -0.85
N VAL A 461 -7.20 1.39 -0.68
CA VAL A 461 -6.69 2.77 -0.51
C VAL A 461 -6.72 3.64 -1.77
N ASP A 462 -6.86 3.03 -2.95
CA ASP A 462 -7.19 3.76 -4.19
C ASP A 462 -8.69 4.05 -4.32
N GLU A 463 -9.54 3.45 -3.48
CA GLU A 463 -10.98 3.73 -3.28
C GLU A 463 -11.23 4.58 -2.01
N LEU A 464 -10.26 5.38 -1.55
CA LEU A 464 -10.40 6.21 -0.34
C LEU A 464 -9.87 7.63 -0.51
N LEU A 465 -10.68 8.61 -0.14
CA LEU A 465 -10.29 10.02 -0.08
C LEU A 465 -9.45 10.24 1.17
N LEU A 466 -8.12 10.34 1.02
CA LEU A 466 -7.13 10.50 2.12
C LEU A 466 -6.37 11.84 2.04
N THR A 467 -7.05 12.92 1.64
CA THR A 467 -6.41 14.18 1.22
C THR A 467 -6.11 15.18 2.34
N ARG A 468 -6.59 14.96 3.58
CA ARG A 468 -6.51 15.97 4.66
C ARG A 468 -5.69 15.54 5.87
N GLU A 469 -5.43 14.25 5.99
CA GLU A 469 -4.79 13.65 7.14
C GLU A 469 -3.26 13.86 7.10
N THR A 470 -2.68 14.02 8.28
CA THR A 470 -1.22 13.94 8.48
C THR A 470 -0.78 12.47 8.49
N GLU A 471 0.51 12.22 8.31
CA GLU A 471 1.03 10.85 8.35
C GLU A 471 0.89 10.22 9.75
N ASP A 472 1.07 11.01 10.83
CA ASP A 472 0.74 10.61 12.21
C ASP A 472 -0.75 10.18 12.35
N GLN A 473 -1.69 10.82 11.64
CA GLN A 473 -3.12 10.46 11.65
C GLN A 473 -3.44 9.20 10.83
N LEU A 474 -2.83 9.04 9.65
CA LEU A 474 -2.98 7.85 8.83
C LEU A 474 -2.40 6.60 9.55
N ALA A 475 -1.29 6.77 10.28
CA ALA A 475 -0.71 5.74 11.13
C ALA A 475 -1.62 5.35 12.31
N ASP A 476 -2.32 6.31 12.93
CA ASP A 476 -3.32 6.01 13.96
C ASP A 476 -4.54 5.25 13.40
N LEU A 477 -5.06 5.65 12.23
CA LEU A 477 -6.14 4.93 11.54
C LEU A 477 -5.74 3.47 11.27
N ALA A 478 -4.58 3.24 10.64
CA ALA A 478 -4.07 1.89 10.37
C ALA A 478 -3.73 1.09 11.65
N GLY A 479 -3.24 1.77 12.69
CA GLY A 479 -2.94 1.18 13.98
C GLY A 479 -4.20 0.66 14.68
N ASN A 480 -5.29 1.43 14.64
CA ASN A 480 -6.54 1.10 15.34
C ASN A 480 -7.53 0.25 14.53
N ALA A 481 -7.53 0.35 13.20
CA ALA A 481 -8.48 -0.34 12.32
C ALA A 481 -8.63 -1.86 12.56
N MET A 482 -9.83 -2.39 12.29
CA MET A 482 -10.01 -3.82 12.04
C MET A 482 -9.46 -4.16 10.64
N SER A 483 -8.81 -5.32 10.49
CA SER A 483 -8.40 -5.81 9.17
C SER A 483 -9.63 -6.22 8.36
N THR A 484 -9.86 -5.63 7.18
CA THR A 484 -11.10 -5.79 6.38
C THR A 484 -11.36 -7.26 6.05
N THR A 485 -10.35 -8.02 5.64
CA THR A 485 -10.46 -9.44 5.24
C THR A 485 -10.86 -10.34 6.41
N VAL A 486 -10.47 -9.96 7.63
CA VAL A 486 -10.78 -10.70 8.86
C VAL A 486 -12.19 -10.38 9.33
N VAL A 487 -12.56 -9.10 9.41
CA VAL A 487 -13.93 -8.71 9.81
C VAL A 487 -14.96 -9.12 8.75
N GLY A 488 -14.63 -9.03 7.46
CA GLY A 488 -15.46 -9.53 6.36
C GLY A 488 -15.72 -11.03 6.43
N ALA A 489 -14.68 -11.84 6.68
CA ALA A 489 -14.84 -13.27 6.93
C ALA A 489 -15.72 -13.55 8.17
N CYS A 490 -15.56 -12.77 9.24
CA CYS A 490 -16.41 -12.86 10.43
C CYS A 490 -17.88 -12.49 10.14
N ILE A 491 -18.13 -11.45 9.34
CA ILE A 491 -19.46 -11.01 8.89
C ILE A 491 -20.12 -12.07 8.01
N MET A 492 -19.46 -12.55 6.95
CA MET A 492 -20.01 -13.60 6.08
C MET A 492 -20.41 -14.84 6.88
N ALA A 493 -19.51 -15.33 7.74
CA ALA A 493 -19.79 -16.48 8.59
C ALA A 493 -20.98 -16.21 9.55
N ALA A 494 -21.09 -14.99 10.09
CA ALA A 494 -22.17 -14.61 11.01
C ALA A 494 -23.52 -14.55 10.29
N LEU A 495 -23.56 -13.97 9.08
CA LEU A 495 -24.75 -13.89 8.23
C LEU A 495 -25.23 -15.29 7.80
N ILE A 496 -24.31 -16.21 7.47
CA ILE A 496 -24.66 -17.57 7.04
C ILE A 496 -25.24 -18.41 8.19
N VAL A 497 -24.63 -18.40 9.38
CA VAL A 497 -25.24 -19.08 10.55
C VAL A 497 -26.47 -18.35 11.06
N GLY A 498 -26.50 -17.02 10.89
CA GLY A 498 -27.51 -16.11 11.37
C GLY A 498 -28.74 -15.97 10.49
N LYS A 499 -28.74 -16.49 9.25
CA LYS A 499 -29.83 -16.33 8.26
C LYS A 499 -31.24 -16.45 8.86
N LYS A 500 -31.47 -17.44 9.74
CA LYS A 500 -32.79 -17.70 10.36
C LYS A 500 -33.18 -16.76 11.51
N LEU A 501 -32.28 -15.89 11.94
CA LEU A 501 -32.53 -14.81 12.91
C LEU A 501 -32.72 -13.46 12.20
N LEU A 502 -32.37 -13.37 10.91
CA LEU A 502 -32.57 -12.18 10.09
C LEU A 502 -33.99 -12.16 9.52
N LYS A 503 -34.62 -10.98 9.51
CA LYS A 503 -35.92 -10.76 8.87
C LYS A 503 -35.85 -11.10 7.37
N ASP A 504 -36.81 -11.89 6.90
CA ASP A 504 -37.07 -12.13 5.48
C ASP A 504 -37.34 -10.81 4.74
N GLY A 505 -37.13 -10.78 3.41
CA GLY A 505 -37.29 -9.56 2.60
C GLY A 505 -38.66 -8.87 2.68
N ASN A 506 -39.73 -9.62 2.97
CA ASN A 506 -41.11 -9.10 3.07
C ASN A 506 -41.52 -8.65 4.49
N ASP A 507 -40.62 -8.70 5.47
CA ASP A 507 -40.96 -8.57 6.89
C ASP A 507 -40.64 -7.17 7.46
N ALA A 508 -41.68 -6.34 7.55
CA ALA A 508 -41.63 -4.95 7.98
C ALA A 508 -41.63 -4.73 9.51
N ALA A 509 -41.82 -5.77 10.33
CA ALA A 509 -41.90 -5.60 11.79
C ALA A 509 -40.50 -5.50 12.42
N THR A 510 -40.32 -4.62 13.41
CA THR A 510 -39.01 -4.38 14.02
C THR A 510 -38.56 -5.50 14.95
N TYR A 511 -37.26 -5.66 15.18
CA TYR A 511 -36.75 -6.66 16.14
C TYR A 511 -37.27 -6.43 17.56
N GLU A 512 -37.39 -5.17 17.98
CA GLU A 512 -37.94 -4.75 19.27
C GLU A 512 -39.40 -5.20 19.42
N SER A 513 -40.23 -5.00 18.39
CA SER A 513 -41.64 -5.43 18.40
C SER A 513 -41.83 -6.94 18.50
N LYS A 514 -40.91 -7.73 17.93
CA LYS A 514 -40.94 -9.21 17.96
C LYS A 514 -40.46 -9.79 19.28
N ASN A 515 -39.56 -9.09 19.96
CA ASN A 515 -38.97 -9.50 21.23
C ASN A 515 -39.82 -9.09 22.45
N ALA A 516 -41.01 -8.50 22.22
CA ALA A 516 -42.03 -8.19 23.23
C ALA A 516 -41.50 -7.37 24.42
N MET A 517 -40.92 -6.20 24.11
CA MET A 517 -40.62 -5.18 25.12
C MET A 517 -41.77 -4.17 25.19
N ASP A 518 -42.31 -3.95 26.39
CA ASP A 518 -43.16 -2.79 26.66
C ASP A 518 -42.31 -1.52 26.50
N VAL A 519 -42.66 -0.70 25.51
CA VAL A 519 -42.25 0.71 25.44
C VAL A 519 -43.33 1.49 26.18
N ASP A 520 -42.95 2.36 27.13
CA ASP A 520 -43.92 3.12 27.93
C ASP A 520 -44.94 3.85 27.04
N GLU A 521 -46.24 3.62 27.27
CA GLU A 521 -47.36 4.13 26.44
C GLU A 521 -47.58 5.66 26.54
N ASP A 522 -46.67 6.41 27.15
CA ASP A 522 -46.65 7.89 27.21
C ASP A 522 -46.26 8.56 25.86
N VAL A 523 -46.30 7.80 24.75
CA VAL A 523 -46.17 8.30 23.37
C VAL A 523 -47.47 8.09 22.60
N SER A 524 -48.53 8.72 23.11
CA SER A 524 -49.76 9.01 22.36
C SER A 524 -49.97 10.53 22.35
N ASP A 525 -50.58 11.07 21.29
CA ASP A 525 -50.74 12.51 21.02
C ASP A 525 -49.42 13.32 20.85
N ALA A 526 -48.44 12.71 20.17
CA ALA A 526 -47.49 13.43 19.32
C ALA A 526 -47.58 12.84 17.90
N ASP A 527 -47.72 13.70 16.88
CA ASP A 527 -47.91 13.26 15.48
C ASP A 527 -46.77 12.38 14.97
N ASP A 528 -47.09 11.47 14.04
CA ASP A 528 -46.16 10.61 13.29
C ASP A 528 -45.26 11.41 12.31
N GLU A 529 -44.48 12.37 12.83
CA GLU A 529 -43.15 12.68 12.29
C GLU A 529 -42.13 11.62 12.77
N ALA A 530 -42.48 10.34 12.57
CA ALA A 530 -41.49 9.38 12.15
C ALA A 530 -40.80 9.99 10.92
N MET A 531 -39.57 10.52 11.11
CA MET A 531 -38.91 11.30 10.07
C MET A 531 -38.96 10.54 8.75
N GLN A 532 -39.63 11.12 7.75
CA GLN A 532 -39.55 10.58 6.41
C GLN A 532 -38.07 10.61 6.05
N VAL A 533 -37.48 9.41 5.96
CA VAL A 533 -36.19 9.22 5.31
C VAL A 533 -36.46 9.55 3.85
N ASP A 534 -36.28 10.83 3.51
CA ASP A 534 -36.53 11.38 2.18
C ASP A 534 -35.88 10.45 1.15
N GLN A 535 -36.71 9.63 0.48
CA GLN A 535 -36.28 8.95 -0.73
C GLN A 535 -35.75 10.04 -1.65
N SER A 536 -34.49 9.93 -2.07
CA SER A 536 -33.73 11.06 -2.61
C SER A 536 -34.49 11.70 -3.78
N THR A 537 -35.09 12.86 -3.52
CA THR A 537 -35.95 13.62 -4.44
C THR A 537 -35.15 14.35 -5.53
N SER A 538 -34.12 13.68 -6.04
CA SER A 538 -33.61 13.88 -7.39
C SER A 538 -34.52 13.14 -8.38
N SER A 539 -35.73 13.66 -8.60
CA SER A 539 -36.73 13.10 -9.52
C SER A 539 -36.40 13.37 -11.01
N MET A 540 -35.11 13.26 -11.35
CA MET A 540 -34.50 13.47 -12.65
C MET A 540 -33.50 12.34 -12.85
N ALA A 541 -33.45 11.76 -14.06
CA ALA A 541 -32.50 10.71 -14.38
C ALA A 541 -31.06 11.20 -14.21
N VAL A 542 -30.09 10.28 -14.22
CA VAL A 542 -28.66 10.66 -14.26
C VAL A 542 -28.33 11.39 -15.56
N GLU A 543 -29.04 11.03 -16.63
CA GLU A 543 -29.03 11.62 -17.98
C GLU A 543 -29.48 13.09 -17.99
N ASP A 544 -30.61 13.42 -17.34
CA ASP A 544 -31.17 14.78 -17.28
C ASP A 544 -30.29 15.80 -16.51
N ARG A 545 -29.14 15.36 -15.96
CA ARG A 545 -28.24 16.19 -15.13
C ARG A 545 -27.09 16.79 -15.92
N ILE A 546 -26.88 16.40 -17.17
CA ILE A 546 -25.86 17.01 -18.05
C ILE A 546 -26.50 18.08 -18.92
N SER A 547 -25.79 19.20 -19.10
CA SER A 547 -26.17 20.29 -19.99
C SER A 547 -25.00 20.81 -20.81
N GLY A 548 -25.29 21.49 -21.92
CA GLY A 548 -24.28 22.21 -22.71
C GLY A 548 -23.45 21.36 -23.68
N GLU A 549 -23.82 20.10 -23.94
CA GLU A 549 -23.19 19.27 -24.99
C GLU A 549 -23.19 19.94 -26.37
N ASP A 550 -24.21 20.76 -26.67
CA ASP A 550 -24.29 21.59 -27.89
C ASP A 550 -23.12 22.58 -28.07
N GLN A 551 -22.36 22.89 -27.00
CA GLN A 551 -21.18 23.76 -27.05
C GLN A 551 -19.90 23.02 -27.48
N LEU A 552 -19.93 21.69 -27.58
CA LEU A 552 -18.77 20.84 -27.83
C LEU A 552 -18.45 20.69 -29.32
N ILE A 553 -17.16 20.72 -29.67
CA ILE A 553 -16.66 20.56 -31.04
C ILE A 553 -15.88 19.25 -31.16
N GLU A 554 -16.48 18.23 -31.78
CA GLU A 554 -15.84 16.94 -32.11
C GLU A 554 -14.55 17.12 -32.94
N LYS A 555 -13.56 16.29 -32.66
CA LYS A 555 -12.29 16.15 -33.38
C LYS A 555 -11.86 14.68 -33.35
N PRO A 556 -11.16 14.18 -34.37
CA PRO A 556 -10.57 12.84 -34.32
C PRO A 556 -9.50 12.75 -33.23
N LEU A 557 -9.50 11.66 -32.48
CA LEU A 557 -8.47 11.30 -31.50
C LEU A 557 -7.49 10.33 -32.17
N ASP A 558 -6.42 10.85 -32.75
CA ASP A 558 -5.39 10.01 -33.35
C ASP A 558 -4.56 9.31 -32.25
N LEU A 559 -4.71 7.99 -32.15
CA LEU A 559 -4.02 7.12 -31.20
C LEU A 559 -2.73 6.47 -31.77
N VAL A 560 -2.55 6.57 -33.09
CA VAL A 560 -1.56 5.81 -33.88
C VAL A 560 -0.36 6.68 -34.27
N SER A 561 -0.60 7.95 -34.63
CA SER A 561 0.43 8.85 -35.15
C SER A 561 1.58 9.05 -34.16
N THR A 562 2.79 8.93 -34.70
CA THR A 562 4.07 9.06 -34.00
C THR A 562 4.90 10.18 -34.61
N ALA A 563 5.45 11.05 -33.76
CA ALA A 563 6.44 12.04 -34.17
C ALA A 563 7.71 11.33 -34.65
N GLN A 564 8.19 11.69 -35.84
CA GLN A 564 9.43 11.15 -36.40
C GLN A 564 10.63 11.85 -35.77
N VAL A 565 11.27 11.18 -34.82
CA VAL A 565 12.47 11.65 -34.10
C VAL A 565 13.57 10.60 -34.21
N ALA A 566 14.80 11.02 -34.53
CA ALA A 566 15.94 10.13 -34.67
C ALA A 566 16.34 9.51 -33.32
N LEU A 567 16.66 8.21 -33.32
CA LEU A 567 16.94 7.43 -32.10
C LEU A 567 18.08 8.03 -31.27
N GLU A 568 19.17 8.46 -31.90
CA GLU A 568 20.31 9.13 -31.25
C GLU A 568 19.88 10.39 -30.48
N SER A 569 18.99 11.20 -31.08
CA SER A 569 18.48 12.43 -30.45
C SER A 569 17.57 12.13 -29.26
N LEU A 570 16.73 11.09 -29.38
CA LEU A 570 15.87 10.63 -28.30
C LEU A 570 16.70 10.10 -27.12
N LEU A 571 17.74 9.31 -27.37
CA LEU A 571 18.65 8.79 -26.34
C LEU A 571 19.46 9.91 -25.66
N HIS A 572 19.90 10.91 -26.42
CA HIS A 572 20.61 12.07 -25.87
C HIS A 572 19.70 12.96 -25.01
N ASN A 573 18.42 13.11 -25.38
CA ASN A 573 17.42 13.81 -24.56
C ASN A 573 17.00 12.98 -23.33
N ALA A 574 16.99 11.64 -23.43
CA ALA A 574 16.80 10.73 -22.30
C ALA A 574 17.92 10.89 -21.26
N GLU A 575 19.19 10.85 -21.65
CA GLU A 575 20.32 11.01 -20.70
C GLU A 575 20.28 12.39 -20.00
N LYS A 576 20.00 13.47 -20.74
CA LYS A 576 19.87 14.83 -20.17
C LYS A 576 18.73 14.98 -19.15
N SER A 577 17.68 14.18 -19.25
CA SER A 577 16.48 14.24 -18.40
C SER A 577 16.39 13.12 -17.37
N ALA A 578 17.28 12.13 -17.41
CA ALA A 578 17.35 10.99 -16.50
C ALA A 578 17.43 11.41 -15.01
N ARG A 579 17.10 10.49 -14.10
CA ARG A 579 17.18 10.70 -12.65
C ARG A 579 18.62 10.49 -12.19
N LEU A 580 19.32 11.57 -11.85
CA LEU A 580 20.74 11.53 -11.46
C LEU A 580 20.95 11.47 -9.93
N CYS A 581 19.88 11.61 -9.15
CA CYS A 581 19.88 11.46 -7.70
C CYS A 581 18.46 11.12 -7.23
N GLU A 582 18.28 10.31 -6.19
CA GLU A 582 16.93 9.88 -5.74
C GLU A 582 16.04 11.04 -5.27
N CYS A 583 16.64 12.12 -4.74
CA CYS A 583 15.91 13.31 -4.31
C CYS A 583 15.37 14.19 -5.46
N GLU A 584 15.42 13.69 -6.71
CA GLU A 584 14.76 14.29 -7.88
C GLU A 584 13.39 13.67 -8.17
N GLY A 585 13.07 12.52 -7.55
CA GLY A 585 11.82 11.78 -7.80
C GLY A 585 11.56 11.51 -9.30
N ARG A 586 10.29 11.53 -9.68
CA ARG A 586 9.86 11.40 -11.10
C ARG A 586 9.81 12.73 -11.86
N LYS A 587 9.59 13.87 -11.19
CA LYS A 587 9.26 15.16 -11.85
C LYS A 587 10.38 16.19 -11.84
N ASP A 588 11.17 16.23 -10.76
CA ASP A 588 11.96 17.41 -10.41
C ASP A 588 13.44 17.27 -10.80
N ILE A 589 14.19 18.36 -10.69
CA ILE A 589 15.65 18.40 -10.88
C ILE A 589 16.25 19.13 -9.68
N THR A 590 17.40 18.66 -9.18
CA THR A 590 18.06 19.33 -8.06
C THR A 590 19.01 20.44 -8.55
N ASP A 591 18.90 21.64 -7.97
CA ASP A 591 19.84 22.75 -8.21
C ASP A 591 21.22 22.53 -7.59
N ARG A 592 21.38 21.45 -6.80
CA ARG A 592 22.65 21.11 -6.12
C ARG A 592 23.61 20.49 -7.11
N GLN A 593 24.90 20.75 -6.90
CA GLN A 593 25.97 20.08 -7.66
C GLN A 593 25.80 18.55 -7.61
N LEU A 594 25.87 17.94 -8.79
CA LEU A 594 25.76 16.50 -9.04
C LEU A 594 27.14 15.95 -9.37
N ASN A 595 27.45 14.78 -8.83
CA ASN A 595 28.70 14.08 -9.06
C ASN A 595 28.41 12.69 -9.66
N ARG A 596 29.35 12.15 -10.46
CA ARG A 596 29.33 10.78 -10.99
C ARG A 596 30.59 10.05 -10.51
N CYS A 597 30.45 8.78 -10.15
CA CYS A 597 31.57 7.95 -9.71
C CYS A 597 32.32 7.41 -10.94
N VAL A 598 33.63 7.62 -11.00
CA VAL A 598 34.49 7.15 -12.11
C VAL A 598 34.51 5.62 -12.18
N ASP A 599 34.60 4.96 -11.02
CA ASP A 599 34.83 3.51 -10.96
C ASP A 599 33.58 2.73 -11.40
N CYS A 600 32.40 3.07 -10.86
CA CYS A 600 31.16 2.30 -11.06
C CYS A 600 30.05 3.05 -11.82
N GLY A 601 30.18 4.35 -12.08
CA GLY A 601 29.19 5.16 -12.81
C GLY A 601 27.98 5.66 -12.02
N SER A 602 27.79 5.30 -10.73
CA SER A 602 26.73 5.85 -9.86
C SER A 602 26.77 7.38 -9.82
N SER A 603 25.61 8.05 -9.77
CA SER A 603 25.53 9.51 -9.57
C SER A 603 24.71 9.89 -8.34
N SER A 604 25.05 11.02 -7.74
CA SER A 604 24.25 11.62 -6.66
C SER A 604 24.56 13.11 -6.51
N CYS A 605 23.70 13.85 -5.78
CA CYS A 605 23.99 15.24 -5.42
C CYS A 605 24.77 15.32 -4.10
N VAL A 606 25.53 16.41 -3.90
CA VAL A 606 26.42 16.59 -2.72
C VAL A 606 25.72 16.40 -1.35
N LYS A 607 24.40 16.64 -1.24
CA LYS A 607 23.64 16.37 0.00
C LYS A 607 23.38 14.86 0.21
N CYS A 608 23.07 14.13 -0.86
CA CYS A 608 22.66 12.72 -0.80
C CYS A 608 23.85 11.76 -0.84
N GLY A 609 24.87 12.05 -1.66
CA GLY A 609 26.07 11.22 -1.81
C GLY A 609 27.02 11.20 -0.60
N GLY A 610 28.11 10.45 -0.77
CA GLY A 610 29.22 10.32 0.20
C GLY A 610 29.17 9.08 1.08
N ARG A 611 28.09 8.30 1.06
CA ARG A 611 28.03 6.95 1.64
C ARG A 611 27.20 6.03 0.72
N PRO A 612 27.76 4.95 0.14
CA PRO A 612 29.19 4.59 0.15
C PRO A 612 30.06 5.70 -0.47
N GLU A 613 31.35 5.70 -0.18
CA GLU A 613 32.23 6.86 -0.42
C GLU A 613 32.23 7.31 -1.89
N HIS A 614 32.44 6.36 -2.80
CA HIS A 614 32.63 6.53 -4.24
C HIS A 614 33.76 7.51 -4.66
N ASN A 615 34.47 7.17 -5.73
CA ASN A 615 35.41 8.08 -6.40
C ASN A 615 34.64 9.10 -7.27
N TYR A 616 34.12 10.16 -6.64
CA TYR A 616 33.21 11.14 -7.25
C TYR A 616 33.91 12.27 -8.02
N GLU A 617 33.57 12.44 -9.30
CA GLU A 617 33.88 13.64 -10.10
C GLU A 617 32.63 14.49 -10.34
N PRO A 618 32.73 15.83 -10.40
CA PRO A 618 31.58 16.71 -10.60
C PRO A 618 31.09 16.73 -12.05
N ILE A 619 29.78 16.54 -12.25
CA ILE A 619 29.14 16.61 -13.57
C ILE A 619 29.08 18.07 -14.02
N ASN A 620 29.68 18.39 -15.17
CA ASN A 620 29.67 19.75 -15.72
C ASN A 620 28.35 20.06 -16.46
N VAL A 621 27.32 20.43 -15.68
CA VAL A 621 25.98 20.81 -16.18
C VAL A 621 26.00 22.04 -17.11
N VAL A 622 27.08 22.85 -17.10
CA VAL A 622 27.24 23.98 -18.02
C VAL A 622 27.67 23.51 -19.42
N ALA A 623 28.48 22.45 -19.50
CA ALA A 623 28.87 21.84 -20.77
C ALA A 623 27.79 20.90 -21.34
N SER A 624 26.94 20.33 -20.48
CA SER A 624 25.82 19.47 -20.86
C SER A 624 24.55 19.89 -20.12
N PRO A 625 23.78 20.85 -20.66
CA PRO A 625 22.56 21.34 -20.03
C PRO A 625 21.51 20.23 -19.96
N ARG A 626 20.89 20.09 -18.78
CA ARG A 626 19.82 19.12 -18.53
C ARG A 626 18.48 19.60 -19.09
N LEU A 627 17.64 18.64 -19.46
CA LEU A 627 16.31 18.87 -20.03
C LEU A 627 15.25 18.60 -18.95
N PRO A 628 14.24 19.49 -18.74
CA PRO A 628 13.19 19.24 -17.76
C PRO A 628 12.46 17.91 -18.03
N PRO A 629 12.21 17.06 -17.03
CA PRO A 629 11.71 15.70 -17.29
C PRO A 629 10.31 15.68 -17.90
N LEU A 630 9.48 16.68 -17.59
CA LEU A 630 8.16 16.86 -18.19
C LEU A 630 8.24 17.17 -19.70
N THR A 631 9.28 17.85 -20.17
CA THR A 631 9.50 18.15 -21.59
C THR A 631 9.85 16.86 -22.35
N PHE A 632 10.81 16.08 -21.83
CA PHE A 632 11.14 14.78 -22.43
C PHE A 632 9.97 13.79 -22.35
N ALA A 633 9.22 13.76 -21.25
CA ALA A 633 8.03 12.92 -21.14
C ALA A 633 6.94 13.30 -22.15
N LYS A 634 6.80 14.58 -22.54
CA LYS A 634 5.93 15.01 -23.65
C LYS A 634 6.47 14.60 -25.02
N GLU A 635 7.79 14.69 -25.24
CA GLU A 635 8.46 14.22 -26.46
C GLU A 635 8.30 12.70 -26.64
N LEU A 636 8.62 11.91 -25.61
CA LEU A 636 8.49 10.45 -25.62
C LEU A 636 7.02 9.99 -25.78
N LYS A 637 6.05 10.74 -25.23
CA LYS A 637 4.62 10.45 -25.45
C LYS A 637 4.13 10.78 -26.87
N SER A 638 4.83 11.64 -27.62
CA SER A 638 4.47 11.95 -29.02
C SER A 638 5.16 11.04 -30.03
N THR A 639 6.33 10.48 -29.71
CA THR A 639 7.01 9.46 -30.55
C THR A 639 6.43 8.06 -30.40
N LEU A 640 5.64 7.79 -29.35
CA LEU A 640 5.05 6.49 -29.04
C LEU A 640 3.55 6.39 -29.40
N PRO A 641 3.10 5.27 -30.02
CA PRO A 641 1.68 4.98 -30.23
C PRO A 641 1.02 4.58 -28.89
N MET A 642 -0.30 4.76 -28.75
CA MET A 642 -0.99 4.46 -27.48
C MET A 642 -1.35 2.97 -27.29
N SER A 643 -1.32 2.18 -28.36
CA SER A 643 -1.55 0.73 -28.33
C SER A 643 -0.64 0.00 -29.33
N LEU A 644 -0.11 -1.16 -28.93
CA LEU A 644 0.86 -1.96 -29.68
C LEU A 644 0.40 -3.42 -29.81
N THR A 645 0.73 -4.06 -30.93
CA THR A 645 0.50 -5.49 -31.18
C THR A 645 1.76 -6.18 -31.71
N LEU A 646 1.91 -7.47 -31.37
CA LEU A 646 2.99 -8.34 -31.83
C LEU A 646 2.46 -9.26 -32.94
N SER A 647 3.02 -9.13 -34.14
CA SER A 647 2.59 -9.93 -35.29
C SER A 647 3.51 -11.13 -35.54
N ASN A 648 2.97 -12.14 -36.24
CA ASN A 648 3.65 -13.37 -36.69
C ASN A 648 4.14 -14.34 -35.59
N VAL A 649 3.90 -14.07 -34.31
CA VAL A 649 4.16 -15.02 -33.22
C VAL A 649 3.18 -16.20 -33.31
N THR A 650 3.66 -17.36 -33.74
CA THR A 650 2.82 -18.57 -33.92
C THR A 650 3.40 -19.80 -33.20
N VAL A 651 2.55 -20.81 -32.99
CA VAL A 651 2.97 -22.12 -32.43
C VAL A 651 4.14 -22.72 -33.22
N LYS A 652 4.08 -22.63 -34.55
CA LYS A 652 5.10 -23.17 -35.46
C LYS A 652 6.45 -22.48 -35.25
N LEU A 653 6.47 -21.15 -35.32
CA LEU A 653 7.70 -20.36 -35.11
C LEU A 653 8.35 -20.70 -33.76
N LEU A 654 7.58 -20.80 -32.68
CA LEU A 654 8.13 -21.13 -31.36
C LEU A 654 8.69 -22.56 -31.27
N ASP A 655 8.05 -23.53 -31.91
CA ASP A 655 8.56 -24.91 -31.97
C ASP A 655 9.78 -25.03 -32.91
N GLU A 656 9.79 -24.33 -34.05
CA GLU A 656 10.93 -24.22 -34.98
C GLU A 656 12.15 -23.56 -34.33
N LEU A 657 11.96 -22.52 -33.51
CA LEU A 657 13.01 -21.89 -32.69
C LEU A 657 13.56 -22.84 -31.61
N LYS A 658 12.76 -23.78 -31.11
CA LYS A 658 13.24 -24.82 -30.17
C LYS A 658 14.08 -25.87 -30.91
N GLU A 659 13.65 -26.29 -32.09
CA GLU A 659 14.40 -27.25 -32.93
C GLU A 659 15.73 -26.68 -33.40
N SER A 660 15.77 -25.43 -33.89
CA SER A 660 17.02 -24.77 -34.32
C SER A 660 18.00 -24.55 -33.18
N ALA A 661 17.50 -24.29 -31.96
CA ALA A 661 18.33 -24.13 -30.77
C ALA A 661 18.93 -25.45 -30.24
N GLY A 662 18.41 -26.61 -30.67
CA GLY A 662 18.89 -27.94 -30.29
C GLY A 662 18.59 -28.37 -28.85
N VAL A 663 17.53 -27.85 -28.23
CA VAL A 663 17.33 -27.89 -26.77
C VAL A 663 16.21 -28.85 -26.33
N ASP A 664 16.50 -29.78 -25.41
CA ASP A 664 15.44 -30.48 -24.70
C ASP A 664 14.87 -29.62 -23.55
N ILE A 665 13.55 -29.46 -23.54
CA ILE A 665 12.80 -28.66 -22.57
C ILE A 665 11.61 -29.50 -22.12
N PRO A 666 11.45 -29.78 -20.81
CA PRO A 666 10.36 -30.60 -20.29
C PRO A 666 8.99 -30.15 -20.79
N SER A 667 8.21 -31.10 -21.31
CA SER A 667 6.96 -30.84 -22.04
C SER A 667 5.98 -29.93 -21.27
N LYS A 668 5.83 -30.12 -19.96
CA LYS A 668 4.99 -29.27 -19.08
C LYS A 668 5.47 -27.82 -19.05
N ARG A 669 6.80 -27.59 -18.94
CA ARG A 669 7.41 -26.25 -18.92
C ARG A 669 7.26 -25.60 -20.29
N TRP A 670 7.54 -26.34 -21.37
CA TRP A 670 7.39 -25.86 -22.75
C TRP A 670 5.95 -25.45 -23.05
N SER A 671 4.96 -26.31 -22.77
CA SER A 671 3.55 -26.01 -23.04
C SER A 671 3.02 -24.83 -22.22
N GLY A 672 3.46 -24.70 -20.96
CA GLY A 672 3.09 -23.57 -20.10
C GLY A 672 3.64 -22.24 -20.62
N TRP A 673 4.94 -22.21 -20.93
CA TRP A 673 5.62 -21.02 -21.46
C TRP A 673 5.09 -20.63 -22.84
N ARG A 674 5.01 -21.58 -23.79
CA ARG A 674 4.49 -21.35 -25.14
C ARG A 674 3.05 -20.81 -25.12
N SER A 675 2.20 -21.33 -24.22
CA SER A 675 0.85 -20.81 -24.02
C SER A 675 0.84 -19.39 -23.42
N ALA A 676 1.82 -19.00 -22.61
CA ALA A 676 1.94 -17.64 -22.08
C ALA A 676 2.40 -16.64 -23.16
N VAL A 677 3.41 -17.02 -23.97
CA VAL A 677 3.90 -16.21 -25.10
C VAL A 677 2.80 -15.94 -26.12
N LEU A 678 1.99 -16.94 -26.47
CA LEU A 678 0.89 -16.77 -27.43
C LEU A 678 -0.17 -15.78 -26.93
N ARG A 679 -0.66 -15.94 -25.69
CA ARG A 679 -1.60 -14.96 -25.07
C ARG A 679 -1.02 -13.54 -25.04
N ALA A 680 0.29 -13.41 -24.78
CA ALA A 680 0.99 -12.13 -24.74
C ALA A 680 1.12 -11.44 -26.10
N ALA A 681 1.06 -12.19 -27.21
CA ALA A 681 1.06 -11.64 -28.55
C ALA A 681 -0.37 -11.40 -29.10
N GLU A 682 -1.34 -12.24 -28.70
CA GLU A 682 -2.75 -12.14 -29.11
C GLU A 682 -3.46 -10.87 -28.60
N GLN A 683 -3.08 -10.34 -27.43
CA GLN A 683 -3.72 -9.16 -26.83
C GLN A 683 -2.95 -7.86 -27.11
N PRO A 684 -3.63 -6.75 -27.44
CA PRO A 684 -3.00 -5.45 -27.57
C PRO A 684 -2.45 -4.94 -26.22
N LEU A 685 -1.29 -4.30 -26.29
CA LEU A 685 -0.55 -3.73 -25.18
C LEU A 685 -0.79 -2.21 -25.16
N HIS A 686 -1.46 -1.71 -24.12
CA HIS A 686 -1.82 -0.30 -23.99
C HIS A 686 -0.78 0.49 -23.19
N PHE A 687 -0.53 1.74 -23.59
CA PHE A 687 0.42 2.63 -22.91
C PHE A 687 -0.06 3.00 -21.50
N VAL A 688 0.79 2.80 -20.48
CA VAL A 688 0.46 3.13 -19.09
C VAL A 688 1.17 4.40 -18.64
N GLU A 689 2.51 4.37 -18.54
CA GLU A 689 3.30 5.53 -18.10
C GLU A 689 4.77 5.46 -18.56
N PRO A 690 5.44 6.63 -18.70
CA PRO A 690 6.89 6.71 -18.80
C PRO A 690 7.51 6.81 -17.40
N LYS A 691 8.29 5.80 -17.01
CA LYS A 691 9.03 5.74 -15.74
C LYS A 691 10.38 6.45 -15.88
N ARG A 692 10.63 7.43 -15.00
CA ARG A 692 11.91 8.16 -14.91
C ARG A 692 12.83 7.54 -13.85
N GLN A 693 13.85 6.80 -14.29
CA GLN A 693 14.86 6.19 -13.44
C GLN A 693 16.28 6.62 -13.89
N GLU A 694 17.33 5.89 -13.51
CA GLU A 694 18.70 6.09 -14.06
C GLU A 694 18.73 5.92 -15.59
N VAL A 695 17.88 5.04 -16.10
CA VAL A 695 17.55 4.83 -17.52
C VAL A 695 16.05 5.08 -17.65
N TRP A 696 15.61 5.80 -18.69
CA TRP A 696 14.17 5.97 -18.94
C TRP A 696 13.55 4.66 -19.42
N ALA A 697 12.37 4.34 -18.88
CA ALA A 697 11.55 3.23 -19.36
C ALA A 697 10.15 3.71 -19.76
N ALA A 698 9.58 3.15 -20.83
CA ALA A 698 8.15 3.32 -21.15
C ALA A 698 7.44 1.97 -21.02
N THR A 699 6.43 1.90 -20.15
CA THR A 699 5.72 0.65 -19.83
C THR A 699 4.37 0.60 -20.52
N TYR A 700 4.15 -0.46 -21.29
CA TYR A 700 2.86 -0.88 -21.83
C TYR A 700 2.36 -2.12 -21.10
N GLN A 701 1.05 -2.28 -21.00
CA GLN A 701 0.43 -3.38 -20.26
C GLN A 701 -0.82 -3.92 -20.96
N SER A 702 -1.05 -5.22 -20.82
CA SER A 702 -2.34 -5.88 -21.07
C SER A 702 -2.73 -6.71 -19.82
N PRO A 703 -3.93 -7.31 -19.76
CA PRO A 703 -4.27 -8.25 -18.69
C PRO A 703 -3.25 -9.38 -18.55
N VAL A 704 -2.73 -9.92 -19.67
CA VAL A 704 -1.87 -11.12 -19.71
C VAL A 704 -0.36 -10.85 -19.93
N ALA A 705 0.07 -9.61 -20.16
CA ALA A 705 1.47 -9.29 -20.43
C ALA A 705 1.84 -7.84 -20.03
N TYR A 706 3.13 -7.53 -20.07
CA TYR A 706 3.66 -6.16 -20.09
C TYR A 706 4.92 -6.08 -20.96
N LEU A 707 5.20 -4.88 -21.47
CA LEU A 707 6.26 -4.60 -22.41
C LEU A 707 6.96 -3.29 -22.00
N GLU A 708 8.28 -3.33 -21.83
CA GLU A 708 9.06 -2.16 -21.40
C GLU A 708 10.13 -1.79 -22.42
N LEU A 709 10.07 -0.58 -22.96
CA LEU A 709 11.15 0.05 -23.73
C LEU A 709 12.18 0.64 -22.77
N GLN A 710 13.43 0.16 -22.78
CA GLN A 710 14.55 0.69 -21.99
C GLN A 710 15.48 1.56 -22.87
N LEU A 711 15.50 2.86 -22.61
CA LEU A 711 16.30 3.85 -23.37
C LEU A 711 17.74 3.96 -22.85
N ASN A 712 18.47 2.85 -22.88
CA ASN A 712 19.89 2.80 -22.53
C ASN A 712 20.75 3.33 -23.69
N PRO A 713 21.63 4.34 -23.50
CA PRO A 713 22.44 4.93 -24.57
C PRO A 713 23.33 3.97 -25.37
N LEU A 714 23.74 2.83 -24.79
CA LEU A 714 24.59 1.83 -25.47
C LEU A 714 23.80 0.70 -26.15
N GLN A 715 22.60 0.40 -25.67
CA GLN A 715 21.77 -0.72 -26.12
C GLN A 715 20.29 -0.41 -25.86
N PRO A 716 19.63 0.38 -26.72
CA PRO A 716 18.19 0.58 -26.66
C PRO A 716 17.45 -0.72 -26.98
N GLU A 717 16.61 -1.18 -26.06
CA GLU A 717 15.88 -2.44 -26.25
C GLU A 717 14.49 -2.42 -25.61
N TRP A 718 13.56 -3.15 -26.22
CA TRP A 718 12.30 -3.51 -25.57
C TRP A 718 12.43 -4.87 -24.90
N ARG A 719 11.75 -5.08 -23.77
CA ARG A 719 11.62 -6.39 -23.11
C ARG A 719 10.16 -6.75 -22.92
N LEU A 720 9.76 -7.91 -23.44
CA LEU A 720 8.43 -8.48 -23.31
C LEU A 720 8.39 -9.46 -22.14
N PHE A 721 7.37 -9.35 -21.30
CA PHE A 721 7.11 -10.23 -20.16
C PHE A 721 5.66 -10.73 -20.22
N ALA A 722 5.45 -12.05 -20.18
CA ALA A 722 4.11 -12.64 -20.11
C ALA A 722 3.75 -12.98 -18.67
N LYS A 723 2.53 -12.66 -18.26
CA LYS A 723 2.04 -12.98 -16.91
C LYS A 723 1.65 -14.47 -16.82
N PRO A 724 1.96 -15.16 -15.72
CA PRO A 724 1.37 -16.47 -15.42
C PRO A 724 -0.16 -16.35 -15.27
N LYS A 725 -0.90 -17.46 -15.38
CA LYS A 725 -2.34 -17.45 -15.10
C LYS A 725 -2.58 -17.27 -13.60
N ASP A 726 -3.68 -16.62 -13.23
CA ASP A 726 -4.06 -16.34 -11.84
C ASP A 726 -4.41 -17.61 -11.02
N SER A 727 -4.53 -18.76 -11.71
CA SER A 727 -4.69 -20.09 -11.11
C SER A 727 -3.38 -20.79 -10.75
N GLU A 728 -2.21 -20.28 -11.18
CA GLU A 728 -0.91 -20.93 -10.92
C GLU A 728 -0.38 -20.61 -9.50
N PRO A 729 0.10 -21.61 -8.73
CA PRO A 729 0.72 -21.41 -7.43
C PRO A 729 1.85 -20.39 -7.42
N ALA A 730 2.03 -19.68 -6.29
CA ALA A 730 3.12 -18.73 -6.11
C ALA A 730 4.49 -19.40 -6.28
N ASN A 731 4.66 -20.62 -5.75
CA ASN A 731 5.90 -21.40 -5.83
C ASN A 731 6.17 -22.08 -7.19
N SER A 732 5.29 -21.94 -8.18
CA SER A 732 5.36 -22.71 -9.43
C SER A 732 6.57 -22.36 -10.31
N GLU A 733 7.20 -23.38 -10.92
CA GLU A 733 8.33 -23.19 -11.85
C GLU A 733 7.99 -22.23 -13.01
N ILE A 734 6.75 -22.28 -13.50
CA ILE A 734 6.32 -21.45 -14.63
C ILE A 734 6.23 -19.97 -14.24
N ARG A 735 5.85 -19.64 -12.99
CA ARG A 735 5.86 -18.27 -12.48
C ARG A 735 7.29 -17.73 -12.41
N LYS A 736 8.23 -18.49 -11.83
CA LYS A 736 9.65 -18.13 -11.80
C LYS A 736 10.27 -17.98 -13.20
N ALA A 737 9.89 -18.81 -14.15
CA ALA A 737 10.35 -18.70 -15.54
C ALA A 737 9.78 -17.47 -16.27
N LEU A 738 8.59 -17.00 -15.89
CA LEU A 738 7.90 -15.83 -16.48
C LEU A 738 8.22 -14.50 -15.76
N GLU A 739 8.92 -14.54 -14.63
CA GLU A 739 9.56 -13.37 -14.02
C GLU A 739 10.78 -12.89 -14.84
N SER A 740 11.36 -13.77 -15.67
CA SER A 740 12.35 -13.38 -16.69
C SER A 740 11.67 -12.86 -17.97
N PRO A 741 12.33 -11.97 -18.74
CA PRO A 741 11.80 -11.52 -20.02
C PRO A 741 11.66 -12.73 -20.97
N ILE A 742 10.52 -12.85 -21.64
CA ILE A 742 10.25 -13.93 -22.61
C ILE A 742 10.79 -13.61 -24.01
N GLY A 743 11.03 -12.33 -24.30
CA GLY A 743 11.63 -11.85 -25.53
C GLY A 743 12.20 -10.44 -25.38
N ARG A 744 13.17 -10.09 -26.21
CA ARG A 744 13.75 -8.74 -26.32
C ARG A 744 13.75 -8.26 -27.78
N PHE A 745 13.56 -6.96 -28.00
CA PHE A 745 13.78 -6.33 -29.30
C PHE A 745 14.97 -5.38 -29.19
N VAL A 746 16.08 -5.69 -29.84
CA VAL A 746 17.26 -4.82 -29.85
C VAL A 746 17.12 -3.85 -31.02
N CYS A 747 17.02 -2.55 -30.72
CA CYS A 747 16.77 -1.51 -31.72
C CYS A 747 18.09 -1.15 -32.45
N SER A 748 18.04 -1.03 -33.78
CA SER A 748 19.16 -0.55 -34.60
C SER A 748 18.95 0.91 -35.04
N ASP A 749 18.05 1.13 -35.99
CA ASP A 749 17.91 2.39 -36.73
C ASP A 749 16.76 3.28 -36.19
N GLY A 750 15.89 2.71 -35.35
CA GLY A 750 14.73 3.38 -34.77
C GLY A 750 14.01 2.51 -33.75
N LEU A 751 13.04 3.08 -33.02
CA LEU A 751 12.33 2.37 -31.95
C LEU A 751 11.59 1.09 -32.39
N PHE A 752 11.29 0.96 -33.68
CA PHE A 752 10.59 -0.20 -34.27
C PHE A 752 11.41 -0.89 -35.38
N GLY A 753 12.70 -0.54 -35.54
CA GLY A 753 13.64 -1.17 -36.47
C GLY A 753 14.77 -1.84 -35.71
N GLY A 754 15.00 -3.14 -35.94
CA GLY A 754 15.84 -3.97 -35.10
C GLY A 754 15.52 -5.46 -35.24
N ARG A 755 15.96 -6.29 -34.30
CA ARG A 755 15.72 -7.75 -34.27
C ARG A 755 15.00 -8.19 -32.99
N TRP A 756 14.18 -9.23 -33.07
CA TRP A 756 13.61 -9.93 -31.91
C TRP A 756 14.46 -11.15 -31.55
N ASP A 757 14.79 -11.31 -30.26
CA ASP A 757 15.31 -12.56 -29.69
C ASP A 757 14.30 -13.10 -28.66
N PHE A 758 14.01 -14.40 -28.66
CA PHE A 758 13.18 -15.07 -27.63
C PHE A 758 14.03 -15.80 -26.60
N ALA A 759 13.63 -15.73 -25.33
CA ALA A 759 14.30 -16.41 -24.22
C ALA A 759 13.67 -17.79 -23.97
N LEU A 760 14.26 -18.84 -24.54
CA LEU A 760 13.78 -20.21 -24.32
C LEU A 760 14.03 -20.62 -22.85
N PRO A 761 13.05 -21.24 -22.15
CA PRO A 761 13.09 -21.50 -20.70
C PRO A 761 13.91 -22.75 -20.34
N TYR A 762 15.18 -22.75 -20.76
CA TYR A 762 16.16 -23.81 -20.55
C TYR A 762 17.34 -23.31 -19.72
N THR A 763 17.75 -24.12 -18.75
CA THR A 763 18.83 -23.77 -17.81
C THR A 763 20.10 -24.53 -18.17
N THR A 764 21.05 -23.85 -18.81
CA THR A 764 22.38 -24.43 -19.09
C THR A 764 23.23 -24.38 -17.82
N SER A 765 23.97 -25.45 -17.50
CA SER A 765 24.94 -25.45 -16.41
C SER A 765 26.35 -25.63 -16.95
N VAL A 766 27.21 -24.67 -16.65
CA VAL A 766 28.60 -24.56 -17.12
C VAL A 766 29.53 -24.59 -15.90
N LYS A 767 30.77 -25.05 -16.06
CA LYS A 767 31.83 -24.88 -15.06
C LYS A 767 32.72 -23.70 -15.44
N ILE A 768 33.04 -22.88 -14.45
CA ILE A 768 33.97 -21.76 -14.57
C ILE A 768 35.05 -21.91 -13.51
N ASP A 769 36.29 -21.60 -13.88
CA ASP A 769 37.43 -21.69 -12.97
C ASP A 769 37.82 -20.29 -12.52
N ILE A 770 37.82 -20.07 -11.20
CA ILE A 770 38.01 -18.77 -10.54
C ILE A 770 39.30 -18.80 -9.72
N THR A 771 40.23 -17.87 -9.97
CA THR A 771 41.47 -17.74 -9.19
C THR A 771 41.50 -16.40 -8.46
N GLY A 772 41.80 -16.43 -7.15
CA GLY A 772 41.73 -15.28 -6.24
C GLY A 772 43.09 -14.68 -5.91
N SER A 773 43.21 -13.35 -6.03
CA SER A 773 44.41 -12.60 -5.61
C SER A 773 44.09 -11.28 -4.87
N GLU A 774 45.13 -10.73 -4.22
CA GLU A 774 45.12 -9.50 -3.40
C GLU A 774 44.08 -9.50 -2.26
N LEU A 775 44.48 -9.92 -1.06
CA LEU A 775 43.59 -10.03 0.10
C LEU A 775 43.23 -8.66 0.71
N VAL A 776 41.92 -8.45 0.96
CA VAL A 776 41.35 -7.30 1.68
C VAL A 776 40.39 -7.77 2.79
N PRO A 777 40.09 -6.94 3.81
CA PRO A 777 39.12 -7.31 4.84
C PRO A 777 37.72 -7.57 4.27
N ALA A 778 37.08 -8.64 4.74
CA ALA A 778 35.72 -9.01 4.40
C ALA A 778 34.68 -7.97 4.87
N TRP A 779 33.46 -8.08 4.38
CA TRP A 779 32.35 -7.20 4.75
C TRP A 779 32.10 -7.19 6.27
N GLU A 780 32.10 -8.37 6.89
CA GLU A 780 31.88 -8.56 8.32
C GLU A 780 32.96 -7.88 9.19
N ALA A 781 34.23 -7.95 8.75
CA ALA A 781 35.36 -7.26 9.37
C ALA A 781 35.28 -5.73 9.17
N LYS A 782 34.88 -5.29 7.97
CA LYS A 782 34.61 -3.87 7.65
C LYS A 782 33.49 -3.30 8.54
N LEU A 783 32.40 -4.04 8.73
CA LEU A 783 31.32 -3.72 9.68
C LEU A 783 31.78 -3.70 11.15
N GLY A 784 32.87 -4.40 11.50
CA GLY A 784 33.51 -4.34 12.81
C GLY A 784 32.99 -5.33 13.85
N LEU A 785 32.37 -6.43 13.41
CA LEU A 785 31.98 -7.55 14.29
C LEU A 785 33.21 -8.10 15.03
N GLN A 786 33.05 -8.45 16.32
CA GLN A 786 34.15 -8.84 17.20
C GLN A 786 34.29 -10.35 17.40
N GLY A 787 33.27 -11.14 17.02
CA GLY A 787 33.31 -12.60 17.09
C GLY A 787 34.47 -13.19 16.28
N ASN A 788 35.09 -14.25 16.81
CA ASN A 788 36.37 -14.79 16.32
C ASN A 788 36.37 -15.20 14.84
N GLU A 789 35.21 -15.61 14.29
CA GLU A 789 35.03 -16.01 12.89
C GLU A 789 34.98 -14.83 11.89
N PHE A 790 34.74 -13.61 12.39
CA PHE A 790 34.46 -12.43 11.58
C PHE A 790 35.54 -11.35 11.66
N ARG A 791 36.18 -11.19 12.82
CA ARG A 791 37.10 -10.07 13.11
C ARG A 791 38.26 -9.96 12.11
N ASP A 792 38.90 -11.10 11.83
CA ASP A 792 40.13 -11.19 11.04
C ASP A 792 39.87 -11.80 9.64
N LYS A 793 38.59 -11.87 9.21
CA LYS A 793 38.18 -12.50 7.96
C LYS A 793 38.61 -11.66 6.74
N MET A 794 39.31 -12.28 5.81
CA MET A 794 39.80 -11.67 4.55
C MET A 794 39.10 -12.29 3.33
N VAL A 795 39.12 -11.57 2.21
CA VAL A 795 38.64 -12.03 0.90
C VAL A 795 39.58 -11.52 -0.20
N ASN A 796 39.71 -12.26 -1.30
CA ASN A 796 40.40 -11.76 -2.49
C ASN A 796 39.64 -10.58 -3.14
N SER A 797 40.38 -9.55 -3.55
CA SER A 797 39.86 -8.34 -4.21
C SER A 797 39.93 -8.41 -5.74
N ARG A 798 40.80 -9.25 -6.29
CA ARG A 798 40.82 -9.58 -7.71
C ARG A 798 40.44 -11.04 -7.90
N LEU A 799 39.51 -11.25 -8.83
CA LEU A 799 39.05 -12.56 -9.25
C LEU A 799 39.32 -12.66 -10.76
N GLU A 800 40.17 -13.59 -11.14
CA GLU A 800 40.37 -13.97 -12.54
C GLU A 800 39.40 -15.11 -12.85
N ILE A 801 38.52 -14.90 -13.84
CA ILE A 801 37.51 -15.88 -14.25
C ILE A 801 37.85 -16.39 -15.64
N SER A 802 37.88 -17.71 -15.78
CA SER A 802 38.11 -18.41 -17.04
C SER A 802 36.96 -19.35 -17.38
N VAL A 803 36.64 -19.43 -18.67
CA VAL A 803 35.60 -20.28 -19.27
C VAL A 803 36.28 -21.17 -20.32
N SER A 804 35.77 -22.37 -20.56
CA SER A 804 36.30 -23.23 -21.64
C SER A 804 35.89 -22.67 -23.01
N GLU A 805 36.73 -22.84 -24.04
CA GLU A 805 36.41 -22.35 -25.40
C GLU A 805 35.12 -22.97 -25.95
N GLU A 806 34.76 -24.19 -25.52
CA GLU A 806 33.51 -24.88 -25.88
C GLU A 806 32.27 -24.27 -25.19
N ASP A 807 32.42 -23.74 -23.99
CA ASP A 807 31.31 -23.17 -23.19
C ASP A 807 31.02 -21.68 -23.53
N ILE A 808 31.93 -20.95 -24.17
CA ILE A 808 31.76 -19.51 -24.46
C ILE A 808 30.50 -19.25 -25.31
N GLU A 809 30.19 -20.12 -26.28
CA GLU A 809 29.00 -20.01 -27.13
C GLU A 809 27.66 -20.11 -26.38
N HIS A 810 27.68 -20.51 -25.10
CA HIS A 810 26.46 -20.59 -24.28
C HIS A 810 26.10 -19.27 -23.59
N PHE A 811 27.01 -18.29 -23.53
CA PHE A 811 26.77 -16.99 -22.91
C PHE A 811 26.35 -15.94 -23.93
N ASP A 812 25.39 -15.07 -23.57
CA ASP A 812 24.97 -13.89 -24.36
C ASP A 812 26.14 -12.89 -24.59
N ARG A 813 27.20 -13.01 -23.79
CA ARG A 813 28.49 -12.34 -23.95
C ARG A 813 29.54 -13.09 -23.12
N ASP A 814 30.76 -13.20 -23.64
CA ASP A 814 31.88 -13.76 -22.89
C ASP A 814 32.09 -13.03 -21.55
N ILE A 815 32.19 -13.82 -20.47
CA ILE A 815 32.39 -13.38 -19.08
C ILE A 815 33.84 -13.53 -18.61
N SER A 816 34.74 -14.05 -19.45
CA SER A 816 36.14 -14.28 -19.10
C SER A 816 36.87 -12.97 -18.77
N GLY A 817 37.94 -13.06 -17.96
CA GLY A 817 38.84 -11.95 -17.65
C GLY A 817 38.92 -11.57 -16.16
N VAL A 818 39.57 -10.44 -15.89
CA VAL A 818 39.89 -10.00 -14.52
C VAL A 818 38.83 -9.04 -13.97
N TYR A 819 38.20 -9.44 -12.86
CA TYR A 819 37.22 -8.68 -12.09
C TYR A 819 37.88 -8.06 -10.86
N THR A 820 37.74 -6.75 -10.68
CA THR A 820 38.31 -6.00 -9.54
C THR A 820 37.19 -5.52 -8.61
N LEU A 821 37.32 -5.82 -7.32
CA LEU A 821 36.40 -5.40 -6.25
C LEU A 821 36.44 -3.88 -6.07
N LEU A 822 35.28 -3.23 -6.22
CA LEU A 822 35.11 -1.80 -6.00
C LEU A 822 34.62 -1.56 -4.56
N ASP A 823 35.53 -1.70 -3.59
CA ASP A 823 35.19 -1.69 -2.16
C ASP A 823 34.52 -0.40 -1.67
N LYS A 824 34.79 0.74 -2.32
CA LYS A 824 34.15 2.05 -2.11
C LYS A 824 32.80 2.22 -2.82
N CYS A 825 32.35 1.23 -3.60
CA CYS A 825 31.12 1.27 -4.41
C CYS A 825 30.17 0.12 -3.99
N GLY A 826 29.47 0.29 -2.87
CA GLY A 826 28.73 -0.80 -2.23
C GLY A 826 27.51 -1.32 -2.99
N THR A 827 27.47 -2.65 -3.21
CA THR A 827 26.24 -3.45 -3.40
C THR A 827 25.99 -4.32 -2.16
N ALA A 828 25.13 -5.35 -2.25
CA ALA A 828 24.93 -6.32 -1.18
C ALA A 828 26.27 -6.94 -0.73
N ASN A 829 26.43 -7.09 0.59
CA ASN A 829 27.65 -7.53 1.26
C ASN A 829 28.93 -6.79 0.79
N SER A 830 28.81 -5.56 0.29
CA SER A 830 29.89 -4.77 -0.34
C SER A 830 30.68 -5.49 -1.44
N ALA A 831 30.09 -6.49 -2.10
CA ALA A 831 30.79 -7.45 -2.97
C ALA A 831 30.71 -7.10 -4.47
N LEU A 832 30.71 -5.81 -4.83
CA LEU A 832 30.68 -5.36 -6.24
C LEU A 832 32.06 -5.50 -6.88
N HIS A 833 32.17 -6.32 -7.93
CA HIS A 833 33.34 -6.36 -8.79
C HIS A 833 32.97 -5.88 -10.20
N LYS A 834 33.91 -5.22 -10.88
CA LYS A 834 33.77 -4.77 -12.27
C LYS A 834 34.84 -5.45 -13.13
N ARG A 835 34.48 -5.92 -14.32
CA ARG A 835 35.47 -6.45 -15.27
C ARG A 835 36.35 -5.31 -15.81
N SER A 836 37.64 -5.57 -15.99
CA SER A 836 38.51 -4.72 -16.79
C SER A 836 37.96 -4.56 -18.22
N LEU A 837 38.06 -3.36 -18.79
CA LEU A 837 37.61 -3.09 -20.16
C LEU A 837 38.71 -3.46 -21.15
N GLU A 838 38.41 -4.36 -22.09
CA GLU A 838 39.28 -4.64 -23.22
C GLU A 838 38.96 -3.75 -24.43
N PRO A 839 39.91 -3.53 -25.38
CA PRO A 839 39.67 -2.67 -26.54
C PRO A 839 38.48 -3.10 -27.43
N ALA A 840 38.09 -4.37 -27.39
CA ALA A 840 36.93 -4.90 -28.12
C ALA A 840 35.58 -4.55 -27.47
N ASP A 841 35.54 -4.26 -26.17
CA ASP A 841 34.30 -3.98 -25.42
C ASP A 841 33.75 -2.56 -25.63
N GLY A 842 34.42 -1.69 -26.39
CA GLY A 842 34.23 -0.23 -26.34
C GLY A 842 32.81 0.32 -26.59
N ASN A 843 31.96 -0.43 -27.28
CA ASN A 843 30.57 -0.07 -27.56
C ASN A 843 29.54 -0.78 -26.65
N LEU A 844 29.97 -1.67 -25.75
CA LEU A 844 29.09 -2.52 -24.94
C LEU A 844 29.02 -2.06 -23.46
N PRO A 845 27.91 -2.32 -22.75
CA PRO A 845 27.80 -2.02 -21.32
C PRO A 845 28.92 -2.67 -20.48
N PRO A 846 29.33 -2.12 -19.33
CA PRO A 846 30.28 -2.76 -18.43
C PRO A 846 29.68 -4.01 -17.77
N LEU A 847 30.50 -5.05 -17.55
CA LEU A 847 30.11 -6.25 -16.79
C LEU A 847 30.42 -6.08 -15.29
N PHE A 848 29.46 -6.46 -14.46
CA PHE A 848 29.58 -6.50 -13.01
C PHE A 848 29.32 -7.91 -12.47
N LEU A 849 30.13 -8.34 -11.50
CA LEU A 849 29.90 -9.51 -10.65
C LEU A 849 29.49 -9.01 -9.26
N LEU A 850 28.31 -9.39 -8.78
CA LEU A 850 27.76 -8.94 -7.51
C LEU A 850 26.92 -10.02 -6.82
N MET A 851 26.82 -9.95 -5.49
CA MET A 851 25.86 -10.72 -4.71
C MET A 851 24.45 -10.15 -4.96
N ASP A 852 23.47 -11.00 -5.28
CA ASP A 852 22.09 -10.58 -5.59
C ASP A 852 21.06 -11.30 -4.69
N PRO A 853 20.83 -10.80 -3.46
CA PRO A 853 19.93 -11.46 -2.51
C PRO A 853 18.48 -11.47 -2.97
N THR A 854 17.83 -12.63 -2.84
CA THR A 854 16.39 -12.80 -3.07
C THR A 854 15.60 -11.95 -2.06
N ARG A 855 14.66 -11.10 -2.51
CA ARG A 855 13.93 -10.16 -1.63
C ARG A 855 13.34 -10.80 -0.37
N CYS A 856 12.68 -11.95 -0.55
CA CYS A 856 11.96 -12.67 0.51
C CYS A 856 12.35 -14.14 0.64
N GLY A 857 13.31 -14.63 -0.15
CA GLY A 857 13.80 -16.00 -0.12
C GLY A 857 14.81 -16.26 0.98
N ASP A 858 15.17 -17.54 1.15
CA ASP A 858 16.11 -17.99 2.16
C ASP A 858 17.53 -17.44 1.88
N PRO A 859 18.27 -16.91 2.87
CA PRO A 859 19.67 -16.51 2.71
C PRO A 859 20.61 -17.59 2.13
N ASP A 860 20.30 -18.88 2.34
CA ASP A 860 21.13 -19.98 1.81
C ASP A 860 20.92 -20.21 0.30
N ASP A 861 19.81 -19.70 -0.28
CA ASP A 861 19.56 -19.69 -1.73
C ASP A 861 20.20 -18.47 -2.43
N ASP A 862 20.62 -17.43 -1.69
CA ASP A 862 21.19 -16.22 -2.28
C ASP A 862 22.54 -16.52 -2.97
N CYS A 863 22.78 -15.92 -4.14
CA CYS A 863 23.92 -16.24 -4.99
C CYS A 863 24.62 -15.00 -5.59
N PHE A 864 25.81 -15.21 -6.16
CA PHE A 864 26.50 -14.24 -6.98
C PHE A 864 26.02 -14.33 -8.44
N VAL A 865 25.92 -13.19 -9.12
CA VAL A 865 25.45 -13.09 -10.50
C VAL A 865 26.34 -12.18 -11.34
N ILE A 866 26.43 -12.45 -12.65
CA ILE A 866 27.03 -11.54 -13.63
C ILE A 866 25.93 -10.83 -14.41
N SER A 867 26.03 -9.50 -14.51
CA SER A 867 25.01 -8.61 -15.04
C SER A 867 25.64 -7.36 -15.68
N ILE A 868 24.98 -6.80 -16.71
CA ILE A 868 25.29 -5.48 -17.28
C ILE A 868 24.87 -4.31 -16.36
N SER A 869 24.17 -4.60 -15.26
CA SER A 869 23.56 -3.61 -14.37
C SER A 869 23.77 -3.92 -12.89
N LYS A 870 24.40 -2.96 -12.20
CA LYS A 870 24.53 -2.87 -10.73
C LYS A 870 23.31 -2.25 -10.03
N ARG A 871 22.23 -1.93 -10.75
CA ARG A 871 21.09 -1.18 -10.20
C ARG A 871 20.40 -1.93 -9.05
N ARG A 872 19.82 -1.17 -8.11
CA ARG A 872 18.80 -1.67 -7.17
C ARG A 872 17.48 -1.78 -7.93
N TYR A 873 17.02 -3.01 -8.16
CA TYR A 873 15.76 -3.28 -8.86
C TYR A 873 14.58 -3.27 -7.89
N GLU A 874 13.48 -2.62 -8.28
CA GLU A 874 12.24 -2.54 -7.49
C GLU A 874 11.44 -3.84 -7.53
N TYR A 875 10.32 -3.93 -6.81
CA TYR A 875 9.49 -5.14 -6.86
C TYR A 875 8.80 -5.27 -8.22
N GLY A 876 8.84 -6.47 -8.80
CA GLY A 876 8.38 -6.73 -10.17
C GLY A 876 9.36 -6.30 -11.28
N GLU A 877 10.54 -5.74 -10.93
CA GLU A 877 11.61 -5.49 -11.90
C GLU A 877 12.68 -6.59 -11.84
N THR A 878 13.09 -7.12 -12.99
CA THR A 878 14.06 -8.22 -13.08
C THR A 878 15.43 -7.73 -13.57
N ARG A 879 16.50 -8.12 -12.88
CA ARG A 879 17.89 -7.83 -13.31
C ARG A 879 18.19 -8.54 -14.64
N PRO A 880 18.84 -7.89 -15.63
CA PRO A 880 19.35 -8.59 -16.80
C PRO A 880 20.52 -9.49 -16.40
N LEU A 881 20.25 -10.80 -16.32
CA LEU A 881 21.24 -11.82 -15.93
C LEU A 881 21.96 -12.37 -17.16
N ILE A 882 23.27 -12.55 -17.03
CA ILE A 882 24.10 -13.35 -17.96
C ILE A 882 24.27 -14.76 -17.39
N CYS A 883 24.67 -14.86 -16.12
CA CYS A 883 24.69 -16.14 -15.38
C CYS A 883 24.55 -15.93 -13.87
N GLN A 884 24.13 -17.00 -13.18
CA GLN A 884 24.08 -17.13 -11.71
C GLN A 884 25.10 -18.17 -11.26
N PHE A 885 25.75 -17.98 -10.11
CA PHE A 885 26.71 -18.93 -9.55
C PHE A 885 25.99 -19.87 -8.56
N ASP A 886 26.56 -21.05 -8.27
CA ASP A 886 26.04 -21.94 -7.23
C ASP A 886 25.90 -21.22 -5.87
N SER A 887 24.75 -21.34 -5.20
CA SER A 887 24.46 -20.55 -3.99
C SER A 887 25.40 -20.86 -2.82
N LYS A 888 26.14 -21.98 -2.88
CA LYS A 888 27.18 -22.33 -1.89
C LYS A 888 28.48 -21.57 -2.08
N TRP A 889 28.70 -20.95 -3.25
CA TRP A 889 29.90 -20.17 -3.48
C TRP A 889 29.82 -18.80 -2.78
N ARG A 890 30.93 -18.43 -2.13
CA ARG A 890 31.13 -17.17 -1.41
C ARG A 890 32.58 -16.75 -1.59
N GLN A 891 32.85 -15.45 -1.50
CA GLN A 891 34.22 -14.95 -1.49
C GLN A 891 35.03 -15.57 -0.34
N SER A 892 36.28 -15.90 -0.65
CA SER A 892 37.24 -16.53 0.28
C SER A 892 38.64 -15.94 0.09
N ASP A 893 39.54 -16.31 0.99
CA ASP A 893 40.96 -15.95 1.05
C ASP A 893 41.87 -16.97 0.35
N ALA A 894 41.33 -18.09 -0.15
CA ALA A 894 42.07 -19.10 -0.88
C ALA A 894 42.70 -18.54 -2.18
N HIS A 895 43.93 -18.97 -2.48
CA HIS A 895 44.64 -18.64 -3.73
C HIS A 895 44.58 -19.77 -4.77
N ASP A 896 44.12 -20.96 -4.39
CA ASP A 896 43.93 -22.08 -5.30
C ASP A 896 42.73 -21.83 -6.24
N THR A 897 42.85 -22.26 -7.48
CA THR A 897 41.78 -22.16 -8.49
C THR A 897 40.55 -22.99 -8.07
N GLN A 898 39.41 -22.31 -7.94
CA GLN A 898 38.14 -22.91 -7.55
C GLN A 898 37.29 -23.17 -8.80
N SER A 899 36.98 -24.44 -9.07
CA SER A 899 36.05 -24.81 -10.13
C SER A 899 34.60 -24.72 -9.62
N VAL A 900 33.87 -23.72 -10.10
CA VAL A 900 32.55 -23.33 -9.63
C VAL A 900 31.52 -23.62 -10.72
N LYS A 901 30.32 -24.08 -10.33
CA LYS A 901 29.20 -24.19 -11.28
C LYS A 901 28.51 -22.85 -11.42
N CYS A 902 28.21 -22.48 -12.66
CA CYS A 902 27.24 -21.44 -12.97
C CYS A 902 26.05 -22.03 -13.73
N TYR A 903 24.96 -21.26 -13.72
CA TYR A 903 23.67 -21.59 -14.31
C TYR A 903 23.21 -20.39 -15.14
N ILE A 904 22.92 -20.61 -16.42
CA ILE A 904 22.41 -19.61 -17.36
C ILE A 904 20.89 -19.86 -17.44
N PRO A 905 20.04 -18.88 -17.08
CA PRO A 905 18.61 -19.14 -16.83
C PRO A 905 17.75 -19.39 -18.08
N TYR A 906 18.19 -18.88 -19.24
CA TYR A 906 17.50 -18.93 -20.53
C TYR A 906 18.51 -19.00 -21.68
N LYS A 907 18.10 -19.52 -22.85
CA LYS A 907 18.86 -19.42 -24.11
C LYS A 907 18.16 -18.45 -25.06
N TRP A 908 18.84 -17.39 -25.48
CA TRP A 908 18.35 -16.47 -26.50
C TRP A 908 18.41 -17.11 -27.89
N VAL A 909 17.38 -16.88 -28.72
CA VAL A 909 17.33 -17.32 -30.12
C VAL A 909 16.69 -16.20 -30.96
N GLU A 910 17.35 -15.80 -32.04
CA GLU A 910 16.88 -14.75 -32.96
C GLU A 910 15.66 -15.20 -33.77
N ALA A 911 14.70 -14.30 -33.98
CA ALA A 911 13.46 -14.52 -34.72
C ALA A 911 13.20 -13.37 -35.72
N SER A 912 13.53 -13.60 -36.99
CA SER A 912 13.56 -12.56 -38.03
C SER A 912 12.18 -12.07 -38.52
N ASP A 913 11.14 -12.88 -38.37
CA ASP A 913 9.81 -12.64 -38.97
C ASP A 913 8.81 -11.94 -38.03
N VAL A 914 9.21 -11.56 -36.81
CA VAL A 914 8.32 -10.95 -35.80
C VAL A 914 8.38 -9.43 -35.87
N TYR A 915 7.21 -8.77 -35.85
CA TYR A 915 7.11 -7.31 -35.95
C TYR A 915 6.26 -6.72 -34.81
N LEU A 916 6.73 -5.60 -34.25
CA LEU A 916 6.00 -4.79 -33.29
C LEU A 916 5.35 -3.62 -34.05
N MET A 917 4.02 -3.56 -34.08
CA MET A 917 3.26 -2.55 -34.81
C MET A 917 2.33 -1.78 -33.88
N ALA A 918 1.99 -0.54 -34.25
CA ALA A 918 0.87 0.16 -33.63
C ALA A 918 -0.44 -0.57 -33.95
N ALA A 919 -1.29 -0.78 -32.93
CA ALA A 919 -2.63 -1.29 -33.17
C ALA A 919 -3.41 -0.26 -34.02
N ALA A 920 -4.23 -0.74 -34.97
CA ALA A 920 -5.09 0.14 -35.75
C ALA A 920 -6.12 0.80 -34.80
N GLY A 921 -6.00 2.12 -34.61
CA GLY A 921 -6.99 2.87 -33.86
C GLY A 921 -8.33 2.84 -34.59
N ALA A 922 -9.34 2.21 -33.98
CA ALA A 922 -10.74 2.41 -34.37
C ALA A 922 -11.12 3.89 -34.20
N ASP A 923 -12.15 4.36 -34.91
CA ASP A 923 -12.48 5.78 -35.17
C ASP A 923 -12.80 6.63 -33.91
N ALA A 924 -11.82 6.83 -33.05
CA ALA A 924 -11.92 7.55 -31.80
C ALA A 924 -12.06 9.06 -32.05
N ARG A 925 -12.87 9.71 -31.21
CA ARG A 925 -13.17 11.14 -31.25
C ARG A 925 -13.16 11.71 -29.85
N TYR A 926 -12.90 13.01 -29.76
CA TYR A 926 -13.10 13.77 -28.54
C TYR A 926 -13.76 15.12 -28.87
N ALA A 927 -14.64 15.58 -28.00
CA ALA A 927 -15.37 16.83 -28.12
C ALA A 927 -15.06 17.71 -26.92
N ILE A 928 -14.73 18.99 -27.16
CA ILE A 928 -14.45 19.99 -26.12
C ILE A 928 -15.14 21.31 -26.47
N PRO A 929 -15.44 22.19 -25.50
CA PRO A 929 -16.00 23.52 -25.75
C PRO A 929 -15.16 24.34 -26.74
N GLY A 930 -15.79 25.35 -27.34
CA GLY A 930 -15.22 26.17 -28.42
C GLY A 930 -14.08 27.10 -28.00
N LYS A 931 -14.33 28.42 -28.05
CA LYS A 931 -13.39 29.46 -27.57
C LYS A 931 -13.80 30.07 -26.23
N HIS A 932 -15.07 29.93 -25.89
CA HIS A 932 -15.69 30.36 -24.63
C HIS A 932 -16.56 29.21 -24.15
N LEU A 933 -16.80 29.16 -22.85
CA LEU A 933 -17.73 28.24 -22.19
C LEU A 933 -18.86 29.08 -21.59
N ASP A 934 -20.04 29.05 -22.20
CA ASP A 934 -21.17 29.85 -21.75
C ASP A 934 -21.89 29.13 -20.59
N ILE A 935 -21.55 29.51 -19.35
CA ILE A 935 -22.16 29.00 -18.11
C ILE A 935 -23.34 29.90 -17.71
N SER A 936 -24.52 29.31 -17.50
CA SER A 936 -25.74 30.00 -17.10
C SER A 936 -25.83 30.16 -15.57
N VAL A 937 -25.47 31.32 -15.04
CA VAL A 937 -25.56 31.60 -13.59
C VAL A 937 -27.01 31.81 -13.14
N SER A 938 -27.63 30.82 -12.49
CA SER A 938 -28.99 30.90 -11.94
C SER A 938 -29.15 30.08 -10.66
N THR A 939 -30.20 30.32 -9.86
CA THR A 939 -30.44 29.59 -8.58
C THR A 939 -30.52 28.06 -8.74
N ASP A 940 -30.95 27.60 -9.90
CA ASP A 940 -31.15 26.18 -10.20
C ASP A 940 -30.09 25.61 -11.16
N ALA A 941 -29.13 26.44 -11.62
CA ALA A 941 -27.90 25.97 -12.29
C ALA A 941 -26.91 25.25 -11.34
N CYS A 942 -27.40 24.78 -10.19
CA CYS A 942 -26.73 23.84 -9.31
C CYS A 942 -27.34 22.43 -9.37
N THR A 943 -28.40 22.21 -10.18
CA THR A 943 -29.04 20.89 -10.36
C THR A 943 -28.61 20.16 -11.64
N SER A 944 -28.00 20.88 -12.58
CA SER A 944 -27.32 20.32 -13.77
C SER A 944 -25.83 20.70 -13.78
N ALA A 945 -25.05 19.95 -14.54
CA ALA A 945 -23.60 20.08 -14.68
C ALA A 945 -23.25 20.24 -16.17
N ASN A 946 -22.30 21.13 -16.49
CA ASN A 946 -21.94 21.42 -17.87
C ASN A 946 -20.82 20.52 -18.42
N ALA A 947 -21.03 19.91 -19.58
CA ALA A 947 -20.04 19.04 -20.21
C ALA A 947 -18.78 19.83 -20.63
N LEU A 948 -17.59 19.32 -20.27
CA LEU A 948 -16.28 19.92 -20.61
C LEU A 948 -15.45 19.06 -21.57
N LEU A 949 -15.67 17.76 -21.56
CA LEU A 949 -15.01 16.81 -22.45
C LEU A 949 -15.96 15.63 -22.63
N VAL A 950 -16.21 15.26 -23.89
CA VAL A 950 -16.81 13.98 -24.23
C VAL A 950 -15.82 13.20 -25.07
N CYS A 951 -15.58 11.93 -24.72
CA CYS A 951 -14.70 11.03 -25.47
C CYS A 951 -15.51 9.85 -26.02
N ARG A 952 -15.35 9.56 -27.32
CA ARG A 952 -16.04 8.48 -28.04
C ARG A 952 -15.01 7.56 -28.68
N ILE A 953 -15.06 6.26 -28.39
CA ILE A 953 -14.15 5.26 -28.96
C ILE A 953 -14.98 4.01 -29.32
N PRO A 954 -14.60 3.23 -30.34
CA PRO A 954 -15.06 1.85 -30.49
C PRO A 954 -14.08 0.87 -29.81
N LEU A 955 -14.53 0.17 -28.77
CA LEU A 955 -13.86 -1.01 -28.20
C LEU A 955 -14.83 -2.20 -28.33
N HIS A 956 -14.40 -3.30 -28.95
CA HIS A 956 -15.24 -4.49 -29.04
C HIS A 956 -15.12 -5.33 -27.75
N ASP A 957 -14.77 -6.61 -27.83
CA ASP A 957 -14.64 -7.50 -26.64
C ASP A 957 -13.46 -7.17 -25.69
N GLN A 958 -12.88 -5.96 -25.77
CA GLN A 958 -11.68 -5.52 -25.04
C GLN A 958 -11.99 -4.69 -23.77
N ALA A 959 -13.27 -4.65 -23.38
CA ALA A 959 -13.77 -3.91 -22.21
C ALA A 959 -13.19 -4.41 -20.88
N GLY A 960 -12.63 -3.49 -20.09
CA GLY A 960 -12.33 -3.75 -18.68
C GLY A 960 -13.58 -3.66 -17.78
N PRO A 961 -13.50 -4.14 -16.52
CA PRO A 961 -14.62 -4.10 -15.57
C PRO A 961 -14.98 -2.68 -15.08
N GLU A 962 -14.17 -1.67 -15.37
CA GLU A 962 -14.41 -0.27 -15.02
C GLU A 962 -15.60 0.39 -15.73
N TRP A 963 -16.15 -0.25 -16.77
CA TRP A 963 -17.22 0.33 -17.59
C TRP A 963 -18.62 -0.27 -17.31
N PRO A 964 -19.64 0.57 -17.05
CA PRO A 964 -21.01 0.13 -16.85
C PRO A 964 -21.69 -0.21 -18.20
N ARG A 965 -22.37 -1.37 -18.26
CA ARG A 965 -23.11 -1.80 -19.46
C ARG A 965 -24.51 -1.20 -19.50
N GLY A 966 -24.89 -0.61 -20.65
CA GLY A 966 -26.27 -0.20 -20.96
C GLY A 966 -26.84 0.94 -20.11
N SER A 967 -26.04 1.58 -19.26
CA SER A 967 -26.51 2.61 -18.32
C SER A 967 -25.40 3.60 -17.99
N TRP A 968 -25.76 4.87 -17.83
CA TRP A 968 -24.86 5.90 -17.32
C TRP A 968 -24.57 5.68 -15.83
N ARG A 969 -23.28 5.62 -15.47
CA ARG A 969 -22.84 5.60 -14.07
C ARG A 969 -21.91 6.78 -13.81
N GLU A 970 -22.25 7.58 -12.81
CA GLU A 970 -21.34 8.55 -12.20
C GLU A 970 -20.17 7.79 -11.53
N VAL A 971 -18.94 8.14 -11.92
CA VAL A 971 -17.72 7.66 -11.30
C VAL A 971 -17.56 8.41 -9.98
N ASP A 972 -17.80 7.71 -8.87
CA ASP A 972 -17.58 8.27 -7.55
C ASP A 972 -16.10 8.67 -7.38
N ARG A 973 -15.89 9.73 -6.61
CA ARG A 973 -14.60 10.30 -6.16
C ARG A 973 -13.71 9.27 -5.48
N VAL A 974 -14.35 8.22 -4.96
CA VAL A 974 -13.80 6.95 -4.49
C VAL A 974 -13.09 6.21 -5.64
N HIS A 975 -13.80 5.83 -6.71
CA HIS A 975 -13.26 4.99 -7.79
C HIS A 975 -12.45 5.77 -8.86
N GLU A 976 -12.63 7.09 -8.92
CA GLU A 976 -12.03 8.06 -9.86
C GLU A 976 -10.57 7.75 -10.26
N ARG A 977 -9.70 7.46 -9.28
CA ARG A 977 -8.26 7.22 -9.50
C ARG A 977 -7.97 5.92 -10.24
N GLY A 978 -8.66 4.83 -9.92
CA GLY A 978 -8.47 3.53 -10.57
C GLY A 978 -8.88 3.60 -12.04
N THR A 979 -10.05 4.17 -12.28
CA THR A 979 -10.61 4.44 -13.60
C THR A 979 -9.65 5.28 -14.45
N PHE A 980 -9.20 6.46 -14.00
CA PHE A 980 -8.28 7.28 -14.79
C PHE A 980 -6.88 6.67 -15.01
N LYS A 981 -6.49 5.63 -14.25
CA LYS A 981 -5.28 4.84 -14.55
C LYS A 981 -5.52 3.84 -15.69
N ALA A 982 -6.69 3.20 -15.75
CA ALA A 982 -7.08 2.34 -16.87
C ALA A 982 -7.26 3.14 -18.16
N LEU A 983 -7.85 4.33 -18.07
CA LEU A 983 -8.09 5.26 -19.19
C LEU A 983 -6.86 6.09 -19.61
N ALA A 984 -5.66 5.81 -19.07
CA ALA A 984 -4.46 6.63 -19.30
C ALA A 984 -4.08 6.76 -20.79
N TRP A 985 -4.18 5.68 -21.56
CA TRP A 985 -3.87 5.62 -22.99
C TRP A 985 -4.80 6.50 -23.86
N LEU A 986 -6.01 6.81 -23.37
CA LEU A 986 -6.93 7.78 -23.98
C LEU A 986 -6.62 9.20 -23.50
N MET A 987 -6.62 9.38 -22.19
CA MET A 987 -6.58 10.70 -21.55
C MET A 987 -5.24 11.42 -21.75
N GLU A 988 -4.12 10.72 -21.95
CA GLU A 988 -2.80 11.33 -22.16
C GLU A 988 -2.69 12.13 -23.47
N ARG A 989 -3.37 11.72 -24.55
CA ARG A 989 -3.43 12.54 -25.78
C ARG A 989 -4.38 13.74 -25.62
N ILE A 990 -5.42 13.61 -24.79
CA ILE A 990 -6.40 14.69 -24.52
C ILE A 990 -5.86 15.74 -23.53
N ARG A 991 -5.04 15.35 -22.54
CA ARG A 991 -4.44 16.24 -21.52
C ARG A 991 -3.75 17.48 -22.10
N ASN A 992 -3.14 17.38 -23.28
CA ASN A 992 -2.43 18.48 -23.93
C ASN A 992 -3.34 19.43 -24.74
N VAL A 993 -4.64 19.14 -24.89
CA VAL A 993 -5.59 20.06 -25.54
C VAL A 993 -6.03 21.18 -24.58
N GLY A 994 -5.80 21.00 -23.26
CA GLY A 994 -6.13 21.94 -22.19
C GLY A 994 -5.40 23.29 -22.22
N ASP A 995 -4.34 23.45 -23.02
CA ASP A 995 -3.58 24.71 -23.20
C ASP A 995 -4.46 25.88 -23.72
N ARG A 996 -5.74 25.62 -24.07
CA ARG A 996 -6.75 26.62 -24.47
C ARG A 996 -7.53 27.25 -23.30
N PHE A 997 -7.48 26.64 -22.10
CA PHE A 997 -8.23 27.07 -20.91
C PHE A 997 -7.31 27.47 -19.75
N GLY A 998 -6.06 27.84 -20.03
CA GLY A 998 -5.11 28.37 -19.03
C GLY A 998 -5.39 29.81 -18.58
N ASP A 999 -6.27 30.52 -19.28
CA ASP A 999 -6.60 31.94 -19.06
C ASP A 999 -8.02 32.15 -18.50
N TRP A 1000 -8.18 33.30 -17.86
CA TRP A 1000 -9.39 33.76 -17.18
C TRP A 1000 -10.57 34.02 -18.13
N GLN A 1001 -11.78 33.62 -17.72
CA GLN A 1001 -13.03 33.96 -18.40
C GLN A 1001 -13.99 34.67 -17.44
N ASP A 1002 -14.61 35.76 -17.89
CA ASP A 1002 -15.56 36.56 -17.10
C ASP A 1002 -16.99 36.03 -17.25
N SER A 1003 -17.67 35.79 -16.13
CA SER A 1003 -19.07 35.33 -16.05
C SER A 1003 -20.00 36.44 -15.51
N GLN A 1004 -21.20 36.59 -16.08
CA GLN A 1004 -22.13 37.65 -15.67
C GLN A 1004 -23.00 37.23 -14.47
N VAL A 1005 -22.49 37.45 -13.26
CA VAL A 1005 -23.21 37.19 -12.01
C VAL A 1005 -24.32 38.22 -11.78
N SER A 1006 -25.56 37.75 -11.65
CA SER A 1006 -26.71 38.58 -11.27
C SER A 1006 -26.67 38.97 -9.78
N LYS A 1007 -27.12 40.19 -9.45
CA LYS A 1007 -27.04 40.80 -8.10
C LYS A 1007 -27.94 40.16 -7.04
N SER A 1008 -28.68 39.09 -7.35
CA SER A 1008 -29.51 38.34 -6.41
C SER A 1008 -28.89 36.99 -5.99
N HIS A 1009 -27.64 36.70 -6.36
CA HIS A 1009 -26.99 35.40 -6.13
C HIS A 1009 -25.90 35.39 -5.04
N ASP A 1010 -25.94 36.32 -4.09
CA ASP A 1010 -24.91 36.44 -3.05
C ASP A 1010 -24.77 35.20 -2.16
N HIS A 1011 -25.86 34.44 -1.96
CA HIS A 1011 -25.92 33.25 -1.10
C HIS A 1011 -26.77 32.16 -1.75
N CYS A 1012 -26.27 30.92 -1.81
CA CYS A 1012 -26.99 29.75 -2.28
C CYS A 1012 -26.83 28.61 -1.26
N GLU A 1013 -27.86 28.41 -0.42
CA GLU A 1013 -27.83 27.45 0.69
C GLU A 1013 -27.61 25.99 0.21
N ARG A 1014 -28.08 25.61 -0.99
CA ARG A 1014 -27.78 24.31 -1.61
C ARG A 1014 -26.29 24.07 -1.86
N CYS A 1015 -25.55 25.12 -2.24
CA CYS A 1015 -24.13 25.03 -2.60
C CYS A 1015 -23.20 25.29 -1.41
N ALA A 1016 -23.62 26.14 -0.48
CA ALA A 1016 -22.84 26.56 0.68
C ALA A 1016 -23.79 27.05 1.80
N PRO A 1017 -24.25 26.15 2.70
CA PRO A 1017 -25.23 26.48 3.72
C PRO A 1017 -24.66 27.38 4.83
N THR A 1018 -25.55 28.15 5.46
CA THR A 1018 -25.23 29.05 6.58
C THR A 1018 -24.86 28.27 7.85
N ALA A 1019 -23.69 28.57 8.42
CA ALA A 1019 -23.16 27.89 9.60
C ALA A 1019 -23.91 28.25 10.91
N PRO A 1020 -24.02 27.31 11.88
CA PRO A 1020 -24.77 27.50 13.12
C PRO A 1020 -24.11 28.50 14.08
N LYS A 1021 -24.93 29.13 14.94
CA LYS A 1021 -24.46 30.14 15.90
C LYS A 1021 -23.89 29.49 17.16
N LEU A 1022 -22.68 29.94 17.57
CA LEU A 1022 -22.02 29.51 18.80
C LEU A 1022 -22.66 30.15 20.05
N ARG A 1023 -23.17 29.32 20.95
CA ARG A 1023 -23.64 29.68 22.30
C ARG A 1023 -22.55 29.34 23.33
N TRP A 1024 -22.23 30.24 24.26
CA TRP A 1024 -21.17 30.01 25.24
C TRP A 1024 -21.71 29.52 26.59
N THR A 1025 -21.31 28.33 27.01
CA THR A 1025 -21.77 27.66 28.24
C THR A 1025 -20.61 27.38 29.19
N LYS A 1026 -20.81 27.54 30.51
CA LYS A 1026 -19.76 27.33 31.52
C LYS A 1026 -19.79 25.91 32.09
N VAL A 1027 -18.93 25.04 31.56
CA VAL A 1027 -18.78 23.65 32.05
C VAL A 1027 -17.66 23.60 33.10
N LYS A 1028 -18.02 23.24 34.35
CA LYS A 1028 -17.12 23.24 35.52
C LYS A 1028 -16.45 24.62 35.73
N LYS A 1029 -15.18 24.77 35.35
CA LYS A 1029 -14.40 26.02 35.45
C LYS A 1029 -14.00 26.62 34.10
N ARG A 1030 -14.33 25.99 32.97
CA ARG A 1030 -14.02 26.49 31.63
C ARG A 1030 -15.30 26.99 30.96
N VAL A 1031 -15.18 28.03 30.13
CA VAL A 1031 -16.24 28.42 29.20
C VAL A 1031 -16.00 27.65 27.92
N VAL A 1032 -17.05 27.05 27.37
CA VAL A 1032 -17.02 26.19 26.18
C VAL A 1032 -18.05 26.73 25.20
N ALA A 1033 -17.66 26.88 23.94
CA ALA A 1033 -18.62 27.17 22.87
C ALA A 1033 -19.34 25.87 22.49
N ILE A 1034 -20.66 25.96 22.35
CA ILE A 1034 -21.55 24.87 21.95
C ILE A 1034 -22.43 25.45 20.84
N GLU A 1035 -22.54 24.76 19.71
CA GLU A 1035 -23.39 25.21 18.61
C GLU A 1035 -24.88 25.10 18.97
N ASP A 1036 -25.70 25.92 18.33
CA ASP A 1036 -27.16 25.85 18.47
C ASP A 1036 -27.67 24.53 17.89
N LYS A 1037 -28.15 23.61 18.75
CA LYS A 1037 -28.51 22.23 18.37
C LYS A 1037 -29.50 22.14 17.20
N ALA A 1038 -30.42 23.09 17.06
CA ALA A 1038 -31.40 23.10 15.97
C ALA A 1038 -30.74 23.54 14.65
N GLN A 1039 -29.96 24.62 14.68
CA GLN A 1039 -29.23 25.11 13.50
C GLN A 1039 -28.15 24.11 13.06
N ALA A 1040 -27.52 23.41 14.01
CA ALA A 1040 -26.56 22.34 13.71
C ALA A 1040 -27.20 21.19 12.92
N GLY A 1041 -28.41 20.75 13.29
CA GLY A 1041 -29.15 19.71 12.56
C GLY A 1041 -29.68 20.15 11.18
N GLU A 1042 -29.94 21.44 10.97
CA GLU A 1042 -30.26 22.00 9.64
C GLU A 1042 -29.01 22.11 8.77
N TYR A 1043 -27.90 22.58 9.33
CA TYR A 1043 -26.60 22.69 8.67
C TYR A 1043 -26.00 21.33 8.31
N GLU A 1044 -26.08 20.32 9.19
CA GLU A 1044 -25.66 18.93 8.92
C GLU A 1044 -26.41 18.36 7.70
N ARG A 1045 -27.75 18.42 7.71
CA ARG A 1045 -28.59 17.97 6.58
C ARG A 1045 -28.28 18.71 5.28
N SER A 1046 -28.03 20.01 5.35
CA SER A 1046 -27.71 20.85 4.18
C SER A 1046 -26.31 20.60 3.62
N LEU A 1047 -25.32 20.29 4.47
CA LEU A 1047 -23.98 19.86 4.04
C LEU A 1047 -24.02 18.50 3.32
N LYS A 1048 -24.79 17.53 3.86
CA LYS A 1048 -24.96 16.19 3.29
C LYS A 1048 -25.69 16.22 1.93
N ARG A 1049 -26.66 17.13 1.72
CA ARG A 1049 -27.42 17.28 0.47
C ARG A 1049 -26.74 18.13 -0.63
N ARG A 1050 -25.48 18.55 -0.47
CA ARG A 1050 -24.80 19.46 -1.41
C ARG A 1050 -24.26 18.73 -2.66
N PRO A 1051 -24.67 19.10 -3.90
CA PRO A 1051 -24.18 18.51 -5.15
C PRO A 1051 -22.65 18.56 -5.32
N ALA A 1052 -22.06 17.59 -6.03
CA ALA A 1052 -20.61 17.52 -6.33
C ALA A 1052 -20.14 18.69 -7.24
N PRO A 1053 -18.83 19.04 -7.25
CA PRO A 1053 -18.31 20.10 -8.13
C PRO A 1053 -17.89 19.61 -9.53
N PHE A 1054 -17.38 18.39 -9.61
CA PHE A 1054 -16.95 17.72 -10.82
C PHE A 1054 -17.56 16.32 -10.76
N VAL A 1055 -18.04 15.88 -11.91
CA VAL A 1055 -18.79 14.65 -12.14
C VAL A 1055 -18.23 14.04 -13.43
N THR A 1056 -17.78 12.79 -13.38
CA THR A 1056 -17.45 12.03 -14.59
C THR A 1056 -18.47 10.92 -14.73
N GLN A 1057 -19.04 10.73 -15.91
CA GLN A 1057 -19.99 9.64 -16.19
C GLN A 1057 -19.46 8.77 -17.31
N LEU A 1058 -19.58 7.45 -17.16
CA LEU A 1058 -19.18 6.46 -18.16
C LEU A 1058 -20.40 5.65 -18.62
N LYS A 1059 -20.37 5.20 -19.88
CA LYS A 1059 -21.35 4.27 -20.46
C LYS A 1059 -20.75 3.43 -21.58
N LEU A 1060 -21.14 2.15 -21.62
CA LEU A 1060 -21.11 1.30 -22.81
C LEU A 1060 -22.48 1.24 -23.48
N GLU A 1061 -22.53 1.46 -24.79
CA GLU A 1061 -23.68 1.12 -25.63
C GLU A 1061 -23.58 -0.33 -26.16
N GLU A 1062 -24.72 -1.02 -26.34
CA GLU A 1062 -24.72 -2.42 -26.84
C GLU A 1062 -24.13 -2.59 -28.25
N ASN A 1063 -23.93 -1.49 -28.99
CA ASN A 1063 -23.29 -1.46 -30.30
C ASN A 1063 -21.76 -1.66 -30.27
N GLY A 1064 -21.11 -1.56 -29.10
CA GLY A 1064 -19.65 -1.59 -28.96
C GLY A 1064 -18.95 -0.23 -29.13
N ASP A 1065 -19.74 0.85 -29.16
CA ASP A 1065 -19.27 2.23 -29.04
C ASP A 1065 -19.42 2.71 -27.57
N TRP A 1066 -18.50 3.58 -27.16
CA TRP A 1066 -18.29 3.96 -25.75
C TRP A 1066 -18.35 5.46 -25.62
N GLU A 1067 -18.90 5.94 -24.50
CA GLU A 1067 -18.99 7.37 -24.21
C GLU A 1067 -18.52 7.66 -22.77
N ASP A 1068 -17.55 8.57 -22.65
CA ASP A 1068 -17.07 9.17 -21.40
C ASP A 1068 -17.45 10.65 -21.41
N HIS A 1069 -18.20 11.11 -20.40
CA HIS A 1069 -18.57 12.51 -20.20
C HIS A 1069 -17.91 13.04 -18.93
N ASN A 1070 -17.00 14.01 -19.07
CA ASN A 1070 -16.39 14.73 -17.96
C ASN A 1070 -17.06 16.12 -17.83
N VAL A 1071 -17.64 16.39 -16.66
CA VAL A 1071 -18.71 17.38 -16.46
C VAL A 1071 -18.43 18.25 -15.23
N MET A 1072 -18.62 19.57 -15.35
CA MET A 1072 -18.33 20.57 -14.33
C MET A 1072 -19.59 21.29 -13.84
N ALA A 1073 -19.82 21.28 -12.53
CA ALA A 1073 -21.02 21.78 -11.87
C ALA A 1073 -20.75 23.02 -10.97
N VAL A 1074 -19.83 23.91 -11.36
CA VAL A 1074 -19.39 25.02 -10.50
C VAL A 1074 -19.35 26.39 -11.17
N ASP A 1075 -20.28 27.24 -10.74
CA ASP A 1075 -20.03 28.69 -10.60
C ASP A 1075 -20.28 29.11 -9.11
N HIS A 1076 -21.47 28.77 -8.59
CA HIS A 1076 -22.00 29.23 -7.29
C HIS A 1076 -21.19 28.94 -6.01
N ARG A 1077 -20.20 28.02 -6.01
CA ARG A 1077 -19.52 27.58 -4.77
C ARG A 1077 -18.56 28.63 -4.16
N LEU A 1078 -18.22 29.70 -4.89
CA LEU A 1078 -17.18 30.64 -4.48
C LEU A 1078 -17.66 31.85 -3.66
N HIS A 1079 -18.97 32.09 -3.56
CA HIS A 1079 -19.46 33.38 -3.03
C HIS A 1079 -19.27 33.60 -1.51
N PRO A 1080 -19.72 32.70 -0.61
CA PRO A 1080 -19.76 33.02 0.83
C PRO A 1080 -18.40 32.97 1.56
N ARG A 1081 -17.31 32.57 0.90
CA ARG A 1081 -15.95 32.72 1.46
C ARG A 1081 -15.38 34.15 1.32
N ARG A 1082 -16.05 35.05 0.60
CA ARG A 1082 -15.52 36.35 0.14
C ARG A 1082 -15.63 37.52 1.13
N GLN A 1083 -15.87 37.30 2.43
CA GLN A 1083 -15.84 38.41 3.41
C GLN A 1083 -14.42 38.93 3.72
N ASN A 1084 -13.36 38.26 3.26
CA ASN A 1084 -12.01 38.84 3.19
C ASN A 1084 -11.26 38.37 1.93
N THR A 1085 -10.42 39.26 1.39
CA THR A 1085 -9.52 39.09 0.22
C THR A 1085 -10.18 38.83 -1.15
N TYR A 1086 -9.52 39.37 -2.18
CA TYR A 1086 -9.93 39.29 -3.60
C TYR A 1086 -9.84 37.87 -4.14
N ALA A 1087 -10.73 37.50 -5.07
CA ALA A 1087 -10.92 36.11 -5.51
C ALA A 1087 -10.28 35.80 -6.88
N THR A 1088 -9.79 34.56 -7.03
CA THR A 1088 -9.04 34.07 -8.20
C THR A 1088 -9.33 32.57 -8.36
N ILE A 1089 -10.05 32.18 -9.42
CA ILE A 1089 -10.57 30.82 -9.68
C ILE A 1089 -9.51 29.92 -10.34
N ARG A 1090 -8.68 29.22 -9.56
CA ARG A 1090 -7.82 28.18 -10.15
C ARG A 1090 -8.63 26.90 -10.40
N ALA A 1091 -8.89 26.59 -11.66
CA ALA A 1091 -9.22 25.25 -12.13
C ALA A 1091 -7.94 24.52 -12.59
N LEU A 1092 -8.02 23.20 -12.81
CA LEU A 1092 -6.91 22.30 -13.15
C LEU A 1092 -5.83 22.16 -12.04
N GLU A 1093 -6.14 21.35 -11.03
CA GLU A 1093 -5.24 20.33 -10.45
C GLU A 1093 -6.03 19.27 -9.66
#